data_AF-B2TJF9-F1
#
_entry.id   AF-B2TJF9-F1
#
_cell.length_a   1.000
_cell.length_b   1.000
_cell.length_c   1.000
_cell.angle_alpha   90.00
_cell.angle_beta   90.00
_cell.angle_gamma   90.00
#
_symmetry.space_group_name_H-M   'P 1'
#
loop_
_entity.id
_entity.type
_entity.pdbx_description
1 polymer ?
#
loop_
_entity_poly.entity_id
_entity_poly.type
_entity_poly.pdbx_seq_one_letter_code
_entity_poly.pdbx_strand_id
1 'polypeptide(L)'
;MSKKAKLITICATIMILGVESINVPFQANAETNKIKDTSITKNIIEAKTKEGISNSENEIKKFNNDITTGAACNIEKISTSEIDGGISNTTGVPSQGTLTKDKWAGECDYTITMSLWYGNNADSWRLYENGKLIHEEKLVNNSPSPQTAKKTFTNKANGEYTYTAELVNSFGTTVLSSSVTHKVTDNNSSIDIDLPDKASGAPAVAYKLLSEDEKNIQWAIVIANPNKNYTWAGNDFSAWGVKFNTSAKIISVDNAADFKQEGNNVTINLKQDERLIGLNTTKTFIVKAEKQGNSIEPTKLIANQIRGNVPYPNYSKLPSSWSKGKTDLKSSNLISDEKEYYNSNINLNTSNKLISYSPSSQTQITMGLPNQMPGAINGVNGLKVWMPSKYLAMGIATDQEVFKLNPNYMVGLSIKENFTCGLIPLEAGDTRNIVTVDGKQWSWPIEKKHPDGPFQQEKGNFNEVKKQYIDYLSPDAEHENIVTLKTGEPDDPSYVSAAISSGISITMTREFLYAIPKNNFEDFLKESKDPWAEFVLIDNAYNRGVFGLLQKNIFTTEREKAIQSTDLSKDYQLGGYASHIDTIKTIINEMDKTKDNIYDEKLTKSDIDKYLDELRKFYQNGTPTDDEWNAMTNDVHKAFDVLSKHWGDDTISYRYDFLTILRVAREYLPNISNPAPSGASWVDQVSSANK
;
A
#
# COMPACT_ATOMS: atom_id res chain seq x y z
N MET A 1 34.09 -20.05 7.64
CA MET A 1 33.47 -20.90 8.68
C MET A 1 34.20 -20.70 10.00
N SER A 2 33.50 -20.23 11.03
CA SER A 2 34.08 -19.81 12.31
C SER A 2 34.21 -20.97 13.31
N LYS A 3 35.01 -20.78 14.38
CA LYS A 3 35.16 -21.70 15.53
C LYS A 3 33.83 -22.19 16.15
N LYS A 4 32.70 -21.55 15.84
CA LYS A 4 31.34 -21.97 16.21
C LYS A 4 30.93 -23.32 15.57
N ALA A 5 31.47 -23.66 14.40
CA ALA A 5 31.15 -24.90 13.68
C ALA A 5 31.79 -26.16 14.31
N LYS A 6 32.88 -26.04 15.07
CA LYS A 6 33.52 -27.17 15.78
C LYS A 6 32.93 -27.42 17.18
N LEU A 7 32.30 -26.41 17.79
CA LEU A 7 31.67 -26.54 19.11
C LEU A 7 30.28 -27.21 19.03
N ILE A 8 29.55 -26.99 17.93
CA ILE A 8 28.24 -27.62 17.67
C ILE A 8 28.37 -29.13 17.50
N THR A 9 29.47 -29.63 16.93
CA THR A 9 29.72 -31.07 16.78
C THR A 9 29.95 -31.76 18.14
N ILE A 10 30.54 -31.07 19.12
CA ILE A 10 30.83 -31.63 20.45
C ILE A 10 29.59 -31.59 21.36
N CYS A 11 28.79 -30.52 21.30
CA CYS A 11 27.52 -30.46 22.03
C CYS A 11 26.47 -31.42 21.44
N ALA A 12 26.50 -31.69 20.12
CA ALA A 12 25.64 -32.69 19.48
C ALA A 12 25.96 -34.13 19.92
N THR A 13 27.21 -34.43 20.28
CA THR A 13 27.56 -35.74 20.86
C THR A 13 27.06 -35.90 22.29
N ILE A 14 26.89 -34.81 23.04
CA ILE A 14 26.44 -34.84 24.44
C ILE A 14 24.90 -34.89 24.56
N MET A 15 24.15 -34.39 23.56
CA MET A 15 22.68 -34.50 23.54
C MET A 15 22.15 -35.92 23.24
N ILE A 16 22.98 -36.85 22.76
CA ILE A 16 22.57 -38.24 22.46
C ILE A 16 22.40 -39.10 23.73
N LEU A 17 22.73 -38.59 24.92
CA LEU A 17 22.66 -39.34 26.19
C LEU A 17 21.60 -38.84 27.21
N GLY A 18 20.60 -38.07 26.78
CA GLY A 18 19.35 -37.93 27.54
C GLY A 18 19.46 -37.38 28.98
N VAL A 19 20.08 -36.21 29.17
CA VAL A 19 20.05 -35.48 30.45
C VAL A 19 19.39 -34.12 30.25
N GLU A 20 18.27 -33.89 30.94
CA GLU A 20 17.55 -32.61 30.94
C GLU A 20 18.37 -31.49 31.60
N SER A 21 18.39 -30.34 30.92
CA SER A 21 18.71 -28.97 31.38
C SER A 21 19.71 -28.79 32.54
N ILE A 22 20.89 -28.23 32.21
CA ILE A 22 21.67 -27.41 33.15
C ILE A 22 21.77 -26.00 32.58
N ASN A 23 21.13 -25.05 33.25
CA ASN A 23 21.09 -23.64 32.91
C ASN A 23 22.12 -22.91 33.77
N VAL A 24 23.25 -22.47 33.20
CA VAL A 24 24.22 -21.57 33.89
C VAL A 24 24.81 -20.57 32.88
N PRO A 25 24.94 -19.27 33.20
CA PRO A 25 25.22 -18.21 32.22
C PRO A 25 26.66 -18.23 31.71
N PHE A 26 26.84 -18.03 30.41
CA PHE A 26 28.15 -17.89 29.77
C PHE A 26 28.53 -16.40 29.71
N GLN A 27 29.42 -15.93 30.59
CA GLN A 27 30.18 -14.70 30.35
C GLN A 27 31.55 -15.08 29.80
N ALA A 28 31.77 -14.78 28.51
CA ALA A 28 33.08 -14.92 27.89
C ALA A 28 33.97 -13.76 28.33
N ASN A 29 35.15 -14.05 28.86
CA ASN A 29 36.26 -13.10 28.85
C ASN A 29 37.45 -13.73 28.12
N ALA A 30 37.82 -13.10 27.01
CA ALA A 30 38.93 -13.49 26.17
C ALA A 30 40.20 -12.90 26.77
N GLU A 31 41.04 -13.74 27.37
CA GLU A 31 42.49 -13.57 27.53
C GLU A 31 42.96 -14.49 28.67
N THR A 32 43.35 -15.71 28.30
CA THR A 32 44.37 -16.59 28.91
C THR A 32 44.03 -18.05 28.57
N ASN A 33 44.78 -18.65 27.64
CA ASN A 33 44.64 -20.05 27.22
C ASN A 33 45.09 -21.05 28.31
N LYS A 34 44.42 -21.11 29.47
CA LYS A 34 44.56 -22.19 30.47
C LYS A 34 43.25 -22.41 31.24
N ILE A 35 42.64 -23.58 31.10
CA ILE A 35 41.62 -24.06 32.04
C ILE A 35 42.34 -24.99 33.03
N LYS A 36 42.53 -24.51 34.26
CA LYS A 36 42.71 -25.34 35.45
C LYS A 36 41.32 -25.55 36.04
N ASP A 37 40.71 -26.70 35.83
CA ASP A 37 39.78 -27.22 36.83
C ASP A 37 39.73 -28.76 36.80
N THR A 38 39.97 -29.32 37.97
CA THR A 38 40.14 -30.75 38.30
C THR A 38 38.83 -31.41 38.74
N SER A 39 37.70 -30.80 38.42
CA SER A 39 36.36 -31.21 38.87
C SER A 39 35.66 -32.22 37.95
N ILE A 40 36.19 -32.49 36.74
CA ILE A 40 35.59 -33.45 35.78
C ILE A 40 36.03 -34.89 36.06
N THR A 41 37.23 -35.10 36.60
CA THR A 41 37.81 -36.44 36.78
C THR A 41 37.22 -37.21 37.96
N LYS A 42 36.68 -36.50 38.96
CA LYS A 42 36.09 -37.13 40.16
C LYS A 42 34.69 -37.71 39.89
N ASN A 43 33.89 -37.03 39.05
CA ASN A 43 32.53 -37.45 38.72
C ASN A 43 32.48 -38.66 37.77
N ILE A 44 33.53 -38.86 36.95
CA ILE A 44 33.64 -40.00 36.03
C ILE A 44 34.00 -41.30 36.79
N ILE A 45 34.73 -41.19 37.91
CA ILE A 45 35.11 -42.34 38.75
C ILE A 45 33.93 -42.77 39.64
N GLU A 46 33.16 -41.83 40.19
CA GLU A 46 31.96 -42.13 40.97
C GLU A 46 30.81 -42.70 40.12
N ALA A 47 30.68 -42.29 38.86
CA ALA A 47 29.69 -42.85 37.93
C ALA A 47 29.99 -44.31 37.54
N LYS A 48 31.26 -44.68 37.37
CA LYS A 48 31.66 -46.04 36.95
C LYS A 48 31.67 -47.09 38.07
N THR A 49 31.60 -46.66 39.33
CA THR A 49 31.50 -47.59 40.48
C THR A 49 30.05 -48.04 40.72
N LYS A 50 29.04 -47.34 40.15
CA LYS A 50 27.62 -47.70 40.25
C LYS A 50 27.13 -48.71 39.20
N GLU A 51 27.94 -49.03 38.18
CA GLU A 51 27.54 -49.92 37.06
C GLU A 51 28.29 -51.26 36.99
N GLY A 52 29.00 -51.66 38.06
CA GLY A 52 29.41 -53.08 38.21
C GLY A 52 30.46 -53.62 37.21
N ILE A 53 31.27 -52.78 36.57
CA ILE A 53 32.37 -53.24 35.70
C ILE A 53 33.63 -53.44 36.55
N SER A 54 33.98 -54.68 36.86
CA SER A 54 35.29 -55.03 37.45
C SER A 54 36.32 -55.22 36.34
N ASN A 55 37.30 -54.33 36.22
CA ASN A 55 38.54 -54.62 35.50
C ASN A 55 39.75 -54.21 36.35
N SER A 56 40.78 -55.07 36.35
CA SER A 56 41.92 -55.06 37.28
C SER A 56 42.77 -53.77 37.24
N GLU A 57 43.33 -53.38 38.39
CA GLU A 57 44.18 -52.19 38.61
C GLU A 57 45.39 -52.01 37.67
N ASN A 58 45.72 -53.02 36.85
CA ASN A 58 46.88 -52.97 35.95
C ASN A 58 46.63 -52.26 34.61
N GLU A 59 45.39 -52.17 34.12
CA GLU A 59 45.11 -51.46 32.86
C GLU A 59 45.05 -49.93 33.02
N ILE A 60 44.68 -49.45 34.21
CA ILE A 60 44.64 -48.03 34.53
C ILE A 60 46.05 -47.42 34.59
N LYS A 61 47.07 -48.22 34.95
CA LYS A 61 48.47 -47.76 34.98
C LYS A 61 49.11 -47.60 33.59
N LYS A 62 48.65 -48.33 32.58
CA LYS A 62 49.19 -48.22 31.20
C LYS A 62 48.71 -46.94 30.51
N PHE A 63 47.47 -46.51 30.78
CA PHE A 63 46.89 -45.30 30.19
C PHE A 63 47.57 -43.99 30.66
N ASN A 64 48.20 -43.99 31.85
CA ASN A 64 48.87 -42.80 32.39
C ASN A 64 50.30 -42.57 31.86
N ASN A 65 50.96 -43.57 31.26
CA ASN A 65 52.36 -43.43 30.83
C ASN A 65 52.53 -42.91 29.40
N ASP A 66 51.53 -43.06 28.52
CA ASP A 66 51.66 -42.69 27.09
C ASP A 66 51.30 -41.22 26.77
N ILE A 67 51.02 -40.38 27.78
CA ILE A 67 50.70 -38.95 27.60
C ILE A 67 51.94 -38.04 27.77
N THR A 68 53.11 -38.55 28.17
CA THR A 68 54.26 -37.68 28.56
C THR A 68 55.45 -37.59 27.61
N THR A 69 55.51 -38.29 26.47
CA THR A 69 56.57 -38.04 25.47
C THR A 69 56.04 -38.18 24.05
N GLY A 70 56.07 -37.07 23.30
CA GLY A 70 55.62 -36.98 21.91
C GLY A 70 56.45 -37.80 20.93
N ALA A 71 56.07 -39.06 20.72
CA ALA A 71 56.47 -39.87 19.58
C ALA A 71 55.20 -40.39 18.87
N ALA A 72 55.16 -40.22 17.55
CA ALA A 72 54.08 -40.71 16.71
C ALA A 72 53.93 -42.23 16.84
N CYS A 73 52.73 -42.70 17.16
CA CYS A 73 52.36 -44.10 17.05
C CYS A 73 51.17 -44.22 16.09
N ASN A 74 51.47 -44.68 14.87
CA ASN A 74 50.47 -45.21 13.95
C ASN A 74 49.88 -46.46 14.61
N ILE A 75 48.64 -46.39 15.05
CA ILE A 75 47.85 -47.59 15.36
C ILE A 75 46.98 -47.83 14.13
N GLU A 76 47.39 -48.84 13.36
CA GLU A 76 46.58 -49.44 12.31
C GLU A 76 45.18 -49.71 12.86
N LYS A 77 44.18 -49.35 12.06
CA LYS A 77 42.77 -49.55 12.36
C LYS A 77 42.54 -51.05 12.47
N ILE A 78 42.52 -51.56 13.70
CA ILE A 78 41.99 -52.90 13.98
C ILE A 78 40.53 -52.87 13.55
N SER A 79 40.23 -53.61 12.50
CA SER A 79 38.87 -53.92 12.06
C SER A 79 38.17 -54.69 13.18
N THR A 80 37.42 -54.00 14.03
CA THR A 80 36.41 -54.65 14.88
C THR A 80 35.20 -54.98 14.01
N SER A 81 35.34 -56.00 13.15
CA SER A 81 34.23 -56.58 12.42
C SER A 81 33.63 -57.80 13.13
N GLU A 82 34.11 -58.20 14.30
CA GLU A 82 33.55 -59.33 15.03
C GLU A 82 33.55 -59.03 16.53
N ILE A 83 32.42 -59.36 17.18
CA ILE A 83 32.08 -59.17 18.61
C ILE A 83 31.30 -57.88 18.92
N ASP A 84 30.07 -57.80 18.42
CA ASP A 84 28.90 -57.49 19.26
C ASP A 84 27.68 -58.23 18.70
N GLY A 85 27.67 -59.54 18.93
CA GLY A 85 26.46 -60.35 18.80
C GLY A 85 25.54 -60.06 19.98
N GLY A 86 25.00 -58.84 20.03
CA GLY A 86 23.83 -58.55 20.84
C GLY A 86 22.72 -59.52 20.41
N ILE A 87 22.23 -60.31 21.34
CA ILE A 87 21.17 -61.29 21.09
C ILE A 87 19.94 -60.49 20.65
N SER A 88 19.74 -60.39 19.33
CA SER A 88 18.51 -59.86 18.76
C SER A 88 17.38 -60.78 19.19
N ASN A 89 16.61 -60.37 20.21
CA ASN A 89 15.40 -61.08 20.65
C ASN A 89 14.24 -60.91 19.66
N THR A 90 14.56 -60.56 18.41
CA THR A 90 13.60 -60.46 17.31
C THR A 90 13.17 -61.87 16.93
N THR A 91 11.89 -62.18 17.13
CA THR A 91 11.33 -63.52 16.84
C THR A 91 10.46 -63.57 15.59
N GLY A 92 10.41 -62.47 14.83
CA GLY A 92 9.61 -62.35 13.60
C GLY A 92 9.77 -61.01 12.90
N VAL A 93 8.93 -60.77 11.89
CA VAL A 93 8.89 -59.49 11.16
C VAL A 93 8.69 -58.30 12.11
N PRO A 94 9.11 -57.07 11.74
CA PRO A 94 8.96 -55.91 12.61
C PRO A 94 7.51 -55.69 13.04
N SER A 95 7.29 -55.24 14.28
CA SER A 95 5.95 -54.89 14.74
C SER A 95 5.43 -53.63 14.03
N GLN A 96 4.12 -53.39 14.11
CA GLN A 96 3.53 -52.17 13.55
C GLN A 96 4.09 -50.94 14.26
N GLY A 97 4.63 -50.01 13.50
CA GLY A 97 4.94 -48.65 13.92
C GLY A 97 3.91 -47.63 13.40
N THR A 98 4.10 -46.37 13.77
CA THR A 98 3.29 -45.24 13.28
C THR A 98 4.17 -44.14 12.70
N LEU A 99 3.63 -43.40 11.74
CA LEU A 99 4.19 -42.15 11.23
C LEU A 99 3.46 -40.94 11.84
N THR A 100 4.21 -39.91 12.16
CA THR A 100 3.70 -38.61 12.62
C THR A 100 4.47 -37.46 11.99
N LYS A 101 3.92 -36.24 12.07
CA LYS A 101 4.57 -34.98 11.67
C LYS A 101 4.51 -33.95 12.79
N ASP A 102 5.43 -32.99 12.78
CA ASP A 102 5.57 -31.92 13.77
C ASP A 102 4.91 -30.59 13.37
N LYS A 103 4.39 -30.47 12.14
CA LYS A 103 3.84 -29.24 11.55
C LYS A 103 2.53 -29.50 10.81
N TRP A 104 1.64 -28.50 10.80
CA TRP A 104 0.29 -28.61 10.22
C TRP A 104 -0.21 -27.38 9.46
N ALA A 105 0.47 -26.23 9.54
CA ALA A 105 0.02 -24.96 8.96
C ALA A 105 0.61 -24.66 7.57
N GLY A 106 1.21 -25.67 6.94
CA GLY A 106 1.75 -25.61 5.58
C GLY A 106 3.17 -25.07 5.46
N GLU A 107 3.92 -25.18 6.55
CA GLU A 107 5.35 -24.88 6.64
C GLU A 107 6.16 -25.74 5.66
N CYS A 108 7.21 -25.15 5.07
CA CYS A 108 8.11 -25.82 4.14
C CYS A 108 9.23 -26.63 4.81
N ASP A 109 9.43 -26.38 6.11
CA ASP A 109 10.35 -27.10 6.99
C ASP A 109 9.54 -27.93 7.99
N TYR A 110 9.66 -29.26 7.93
CA TYR A 110 8.93 -30.19 8.81
C TYR A 110 9.65 -31.54 8.92
N THR A 111 9.28 -32.33 9.91
CA THR A 111 9.87 -33.63 10.22
C THR A 111 8.82 -34.72 10.21
N ILE A 112 9.11 -35.82 9.51
CA ILE A 112 8.35 -37.06 9.61
C ILE A 112 9.06 -38.00 10.60
N THR A 113 8.34 -38.44 11.62
CA THR A 113 8.84 -39.33 12.67
C THR A 113 8.16 -40.69 12.59
N MET A 114 8.95 -41.76 12.57
CA MET A 114 8.52 -43.13 12.79
C MET A 114 8.71 -43.50 14.25
N SER A 115 7.69 -44.13 14.84
CA SER A 115 7.74 -44.68 16.19
C SER A 115 7.17 -46.10 16.23
N LEU A 116 7.93 -47.03 16.79
CA LEU A 116 7.50 -48.38 17.18
C LEU A 116 7.58 -48.45 18.70
N TRP A 117 6.44 -48.62 19.38
CA TRP A 117 6.38 -48.50 20.84
C TRP A 117 6.82 -49.76 21.60
N TYR A 118 6.58 -50.95 21.03
CA TYR A 118 7.00 -52.22 21.60
C TYR A 118 6.93 -53.33 20.53
N GLY A 119 7.82 -54.32 20.61
CA GLY A 119 7.78 -55.52 19.77
C GLY A 119 9.05 -55.73 18.94
N ASN A 120 8.95 -56.56 17.90
CA ASN A 120 10.09 -56.84 17.03
C ASN A 120 10.54 -55.55 16.33
N ASN A 121 11.76 -55.12 16.59
CA ASN A 121 12.37 -53.95 15.97
C ASN A 121 12.82 -54.25 14.54
N ALA A 122 12.99 -53.16 13.79
CA ALA A 122 13.52 -53.18 12.45
C ALA A 122 15.05 -53.01 12.45
N ASP A 123 15.69 -53.52 11.41
CA ASP A 123 17.10 -53.24 11.09
C ASP A 123 17.21 -52.07 10.09
N SER A 124 16.12 -51.72 9.38
CA SER A 124 16.04 -50.61 8.44
C SER A 124 14.65 -49.98 8.40
N TRP A 125 14.59 -48.66 8.23
CA TRP A 125 13.39 -47.89 7.92
C TRP A 125 13.47 -47.33 6.50
N ARG A 126 12.43 -47.60 5.71
CA ARG A 126 12.25 -47.04 4.35
C ARG A 126 11.06 -46.10 4.34
N LEU A 127 11.27 -44.85 3.96
CA LEU A 127 10.24 -43.82 3.84
C LEU A 127 9.98 -43.49 2.37
N TYR A 128 8.71 -43.50 2.00
CA TYR A 128 8.22 -43.23 0.67
C TYR A 128 7.44 -41.90 0.65
N GLU A 129 7.63 -41.09 -0.38
CA GLU A 129 6.86 -39.89 -0.68
C GLU A 129 6.11 -40.11 -2.00
N ASN A 130 4.78 -40.00 -1.99
CA ASN A 130 3.93 -40.19 -3.16
C ASN A 130 4.23 -41.51 -3.91
N GLY A 131 4.53 -42.58 -3.15
CA GLY A 131 4.85 -43.91 -3.67
C GLY A 131 6.30 -44.12 -4.10
N LYS A 132 7.17 -43.11 -4.02
CA LYS A 132 8.60 -43.21 -4.36
C LYS A 132 9.47 -43.27 -3.11
N LEU A 133 10.41 -44.21 -3.04
CA LEU A 133 11.39 -44.28 -1.94
C LEU A 133 12.26 -43.02 -1.95
N ILE A 134 12.25 -42.28 -0.84
CA ILE A 134 13.01 -41.03 -0.69
C ILE A 134 14.06 -41.09 0.42
N HIS A 135 13.97 -42.06 1.32
CA HIS A 135 14.90 -42.21 2.42
C HIS A 135 14.92 -43.66 2.90
N GLU A 136 16.13 -44.16 3.20
CA GLU A 136 16.36 -45.42 3.87
C GLU A 136 17.45 -45.20 4.92
N GLU A 137 17.23 -45.66 6.15
CA GLU A 137 18.24 -45.62 7.21
C GLU A 137 18.30 -46.93 7.98
N LYS A 138 19.50 -47.31 8.41
CA LYS A 138 19.71 -48.45 9.29
C LYS A 138 19.31 -48.08 10.71
N LEU A 139 18.64 -49.00 11.38
CA LEU A 139 18.18 -48.84 12.76
C LEU A 139 18.89 -49.82 13.68
N VAL A 140 19.05 -49.42 14.95
CA VAL A 140 19.57 -50.30 16.00
C VAL A 140 18.43 -51.18 16.50
N ASN A 141 18.61 -52.50 16.41
CA ASN A 141 17.61 -53.47 16.80
C ASN A 141 17.74 -53.82 18.29
N ASN A 142 16.89 -53.21 19.11
CA ASN A 142 16.85 -53.43 20.56
C ASN A 142 15.56 -54.16 20.99
N SER A 143 15.09 -55.14 20.22
CA SER A 143 13.80 -55.82 20.49
C SER A 143 13.71 -56.32 21.94
N PRO A 144 12.56 -56.15 22.65
CA PRO A 144 11.31 -55.55 22.18
C PRO A 144 11.13 -54.06 22.54
N SER A 145 12.21 -53.35 22.91
CA SER A 145 12.15 -51.96 23.36
C SER A 145 11.68 -51.00 22.25
N PRO A 146 11.13 -49.82 22.62
CA PRO A 146 10.73 -48.81 21.65
C PRO A 146 11.85 -48.43 20.68
N GLN A 147 11.49 -48.14 19.43
CA GLN A 147 12.39 -47.70 18.37
C GLN A 147 11.80 -46.48 17.66
N THR A 148 12.65 -45.50 17.34
CA THR A 148 12.23 -44.27 16.64
C THR A 148 13.25 -43.84 15.60
N ALA A 149 12.75 -43.15 14.58
CA ALA A 149 13.49 -42.70 13.41
C ALA A 149 12.88 -41.41 12.86
N LYS A 150 13.68 -40.52 12.26
CA LYS A 150 13.21 -39.19 11.85
C LYS A 150 13.84 -38.74 10.54
N LYS A 151 13.02 -38.17 9.65
CA LYS A 151 13.45 -37.48 8.44
C LYS A 151 12.97 -36.03 8.46
N THR A 152 13.91 -35.10 8.53
CA THR A 152 13.63 -33.66 8.40
C THR A 152 13.72 -33.22 6.95
N PHE A 153 12.75 -32.42 6.52
CA PHE A 153 12.70 -31.73 5.24
C PHE A 153 12.94 -30.24 5.48
N THR A 154 13.71 -29.64 4.58
CA THR A 154 13.99 -28.19 4.57
C THR A 154 13.68 -27.63 3.19
N ASN A 155 13.04 -26.47 3.11
CA ASN A 155 12.65 -25.78 1.88
C ASN A 155 11.87 -26.68 0.91
N LYS A 156 10.94 -27.51 1.42
CA LYS A 156 10.12 -28.37 0.58
C LYS A 156 9.22 -27.52 -0.31
N ALA A 157 9.18 -27.74 -1.62
CA ALA A 157 8.38 -26.94 -2.55
C ALA A 157 6.87 -26.95 -2.19
N ASN A 158 6.13 -25.89 -2.55
CA ASN A 158 4.68 -25.89 -2.38
C ASN A 158 4.03 -27.08 -3.11
N GLY A 159 3.11 -27.77 -2.44
CA GLY A 159 2.53 -29.01 -2.94
C GLY A 159 2.01 -29.90 -1.82
N GLU A 160 1.35 -31.00 -2.19
CA GLU A 160 0.86 -32.01 -1.25
C GLU A 160 1.72 -33.28 -1.33
N TYR A 161 2.17 -33.75 -0.17
CA TYR A 161 3.09 -34.88 -0.04
C TYR A 161 2.49 -35.91 0.90
N THR A 162 2.28 -37.13 0.42
CA THR A 162 1.82 -38.27 1.23
C THR A 162 2.98 -39.20 1.53
N TYR A 163 3.19 -39.47 2.82
CA TYR A 163 4.26 -40.30 3.34
C TYR A 163 3.74 -41.65 3.82
N THR A 164 4.40 -42.71 3.38
CA THR A 164 4.22 -44.10 3.85
C THR A 164 5.58 -44.69 4.17
N ALA A 165 5.62 -45.76 4.98
CA ALA A 165 6.88 -46.35 5.38
C ALA A 165 6.82 -47.87 5.52
N GLU A 166 8.00 -48.48 5.40
CA GLU A 166 8.25 -49.89 5.65
C GLU A 166 9.34 -50.04 6.69
N LEU A 167 9.17 -51.04 7.56
CA LEU A 167 10.17 -51.50 8.51
C LEU A 167 10.67 -52.86 8.05
N VAL A 168 11.98 -53.05 8.00
CA VAL A 168 12.61 -54.28 7.48
C VAL A 168 13.56 -54.84 8.53
N ASN A 169 13.49 -56.14 8.79
CA ASN A 169 14.52 -56.89 9.52
C ASN A 169 14.84 -58.22 8.80
N SER A 170 15.72 -59.03 9.38
CA SER A 170 16.09 -60.34 8.82
C SER A 170 14.93 -61.33 8.61
N PHE A 171 13.78 -61.12 9.27
CA PHE A 171 12.60 -61.99 9.15
C PHE A 171 11.60 -61.49 8.09
N GLY A 172 11.76 -60.27 7.58
CA GLY A 172 10.95 -59.72 6.49
C GLY A 172 10.59 -58.25 6.68
N THR A 173 9.54 -57.84 5.98
CA THR A 173 9.09 -56.45 5.89
C THR A 173 7.70 -56.28 6.48
N THR A 174 7.52 -55.21 7.24
CA THR A 174 6.23 -54.73 7.72
C THR A 174 5.95 -53.35 7.12
N VAL A 175 4.91 -53.26 6.29
CA VAL A 175 4.39 -51.98 5.81
C VAL A 175 3.60 -51.33 6.95
N LEU A 176 3.87 -50.05 7.22
CA LEU A 176 3.14 -49.32 8.25
C LEU A 176 1.72 -49.01 7.76
N SER A 177 0.74 -49.29 8.61
CA SER A 177 -0.67 -49.01 8.31
C SER A 177 -1.01 -47.51 8.34
N SER A 178 -0.20 -46.68 9.01
CA SER A 178 -0.36 -45.23 9.04
C SER A 178 0.28 -44.55 7.83
N SER A 179 -0.43 -43.58 7.24
CA SER A 179 0.12 -42.62 6.29
C SER A 179 -0.01 -41.20 6.84
N VAL A 180 0.87 -40.29 6.41
CA VAL A 180 0.85 -38.88 6.82
C VAL A 180 0.89 -37.99 5.59
N THR A 181 -0.08 -37.08 5.46
CA THR A 181 -0.08 -36.07 4.38
C THR A 181 0.34 -34.71 4.93
N HIS A 182 1.24 -34.03 4.22
CA HIS A 182 1.63 -32.64 4.49
C HIS A 182 1.45 -31.79 3.24
N LYS A 183 0.73 -30.67 3.38
CA LYS A 183 0.49 -29.73 2.29
C LYS A 183 1.30 -28.48 2.55
N VAL A 184 2.35 -28.25 1.78
CA VAL A 184 3.19 -27.06 1.88
C VAL A 184 2.55 -25.93 1.09
N THR A 185 2.30 -24.81 1.76
CA THR A 185 1.67 -23.61 1.18
C THR A 185 2.49 -22.34 1.37
N ASP A 186 3.56 -22.40 2.18
CA ASP A 186 4.35 -21.23 2.58
C ASP A 186 5.86 -21.39 2.28
N ASN A 187 6.23 -22.14 1.24
CA ASN A 187 7.60 -22.09 0.73
C ASN A 187 7.79 -20.87 -0.18
N ASN A 188 8.09 -19.73 0.44
CA ASN A 188 8.51 -18.52 -0.24
C ASN A 188 10.04 -18.40 -0.36
N SER A 189 10.78 -19.53 -0.45
CA SER A 189 12.24 -19.53 -0.70
C SER A 189 12.56 -18.42 -1.69
N SER A 190 13.29 -17.39 -1.24
CA SER A 190 13.40 -16.11 -1.93
C SER A 190 13.92 -16.34 -3.34
N ILE A 191 13.01 -16.32 -4.31
CA ILE A 191 13.37 -16.37 -5.72
C ILE A 191 14.08 -15.05 -5.97
N ASP A 192 15.39 -15.13 -6.12
CA ASP A 192 16.23 -13.97 -6.41
C ASP A 192 15.74 -13.34 -7.72
N ILE A 193 15.10 -12.18 -7.62
CA ILE A 193 14.46 -11.49 -8.73
C ILE A 193 14.80 -10.02 -8.62
N ASP A 194 15.32 -9.45 -9.70
CA ASP A 194 15.72 -8.05 -9.72
C ASP A 194 14.47 -7.17 -9.63
N LEU A 195 14.37 -6.42 -8.53
CA LEU A 195 13.37 -5.40 -8.30
C LEU A 195 14.06 -4.04 -8.22
N PRO A 196 13.38 -2.94 -8.59
CA PRO A 196 13.91 -1.60 -8.38
C PRO A 196 14.10 -1.32 -6.88
N ASP A 197 15.07 -0.46 -6.55
CA ASP A 197 15.33 -0.06 -5.15
C ASP A 197 14.12 0.65 -4.49
N LYS A 198 13.30 1.33 -5.30
CA LYS A 198 12.11 2.05 -4.88
C LYS A 198 10.98 1.89 -5.89
N ALA A 199 9.75 1.98 -5.41
CA ALA A 199 8.54 2.05 -6.23
C ALA A 199 7.67 3.23 -5.80
N SER A 200 7.04 3.91 -6.76
CA SER A 200 6.12 5.03 -6.49
C SER A 200 5.06 5.08 -7.57
N GLY A 201 3.83 5.43 -7.21
CA GLY A 201 2.65 5.41 -8.06
C GLY A 201 2.05 4.01 -8.25
N ALA A 202 2.88 3.00 -8.50
CA ALA A 202 2.48 1.60 -8.65
C ALA A 202 3.49 0.64 -8.01
N PRO A 203 3.06 -0.55 -7.55
CA PRO A 203 3.98 -1.55 -7.05
C PRO A 203 4.87 -2.07 -8.18
N ALA A 204 6.09 -2.45 -7.82
CA ALA A 204 7.03 -3.05 -8.74
C ALA A 204 6.53 -4.44 -9.17
N VAL A 205 6.73 -4.78 -10.44
CA VAL A 205 6.43 -6.11 -10.97
C VAL A 205 7.62 -6.62 -11.77
N ALA A 206 7.88 -7.92 -11.65
CA ALA A 206 8.95 -8.59 -12.39
C ALA A 206 8.58 -10.06 -12.62
N TYR A 207 9.31 -10.73 -13.51
CA TYR A 207 9.24 -12.18 -13.61
C TYR A 207 10.63 -12.80 -13.78
N LYS A 208 10.74 -14.09 -13.46
CA LYS A 208 11.95 -14.90 -13.65
C LYS A 208 11.59 -16.29 -14.14
N LEU A 209 12.32 -16.78 -15.13
CA LEU A 209 12.24 -18.17 -15.59
C LEU A 209 12.74 -19.11 -14.47
N LEU A 210 11.96 -20.14 -14.14
CA LEU A 210 12.31 -21.15 -13.13
C LEU A 210 12.74 -22.47 -13.78
N SER A 211 11.97 -22.92 -14.78
CA SER A 211 12.26 -24.15 -15.51
C SER A 211 11.63 -24.11 -16.89
N GLU A 212 12.25 -24.81 -17.83
CA GLU A 212 11.79 -24.92 -19.20
C GLU A 212 12.15 -26.31 -19.76
N ASP A 213 11.19 -26.98 -20.40
CA ASP A 213 11.41 -28.18 -21.21
C ASP A 213 10.87 -27.95 -22.63
N GLU A 214 10.85 -28.96 -23.50
CA GLU A 214 10.38 -28.80 -24.89
C GLU A 214 8.92 -28.31 -24.98
N LYS A 215 8.09 -28.65 -24.00
CA LYS A 215 6.64 -28.44 -24.00
C LYS A 215 6.16 -27.44 -22.94
N ASN A 216 6.80 -27.38 -21.79
CA ASN A 216 6.36 -26.62 -20.63
C ASN A 216 7.37 -25.54 -20.25
N ILE A 217 6.85 -24.49 -19.62
CA ILE A 217 7.63 -23.40 -19.06
C ILE A 217 7.03 -23.00 -17.71
N GLN A 218 7.90 -22.58 -16.79
CA GLN A 218 7.50 -22.12 -15.47
C GLN A 218 8.19 -20.81 -15.13
N TRP A 219 7.39 -19.82 -14.70
CA TRP A 219 7.89 -18.53 -14.23
C TRP A 219 7.53 -18.29 -12.76
N ALA A 220 8.39 -17.54 -12.07
CA ALA A 220 7.99 -16.73 -10.93
C ALA A 220 7.54 -15.37 -11.46
N ILE A 221 6.35 -14.92 -11.13
CA ILE A 221 5.89 -13.55 -11.38
C ILE A 221 5.67 -12.89 -10.03
N VAL A 222 6.21 -11.69 -9.84
CA VAL A 222 6.12 -10.97 -8.55
C VAL A 222 5.42 -9.63 -8.68
N ILE A 223 4.80 -9.23 -7.58
CA ILE A 223 4.34 -7.88 -7.29
C ILE A 223 4.88 -7.47 -5.92
N ALA A 224 5.49 -6.30 -5.82
CA ALA A 224 6.28 -5.92 -4.65
C ALA A 224 6.24 -4.43 -4.34
N ASN A 225 6.40 -4.12 -3.06
CA ASN A 225 6.81 -2.82 -2.57
C ASN A 225 8.25 -2.94 -2.02
N PRO A 226 9.27 -2.51 -2.78
CA PRO A 226 10.66 -2.58 -2.34
C PRO A 226 11.03 -1.48 -1.34
N ASN A 227 10.16 -0.47 -1.13
CA ASN A 227 10.46 0.64 -0.24
C ASN A 227 10.59 0.15 1.21
N LYS A 228 11.65 0.58 1.90
CA LYS A 228 11.92 0.23 3.30
C LYS A 228 11.37 1.25 4.29
N ASN A 229 11.17 2.48 3.83
CA ASN A 229 10.67 3.61 4.59
C ASN A 229 9.60 4.32 3.77
N TYR A 230 8.88 5.24 4.41
CA TYR A 230 7.93 6.11 3.73
C TYR A 230 8.52 6.69 2.43
N THR A 231 7.75 6.59 1.36
CA THR A 231 8.05 7.13 0.05
C THR A 231 6.73 7.65 -0.50
N TRP A 232 6.70 8.89 -0.97
CA TRP A 232 5.48 9.49 -1.53
C TRP A 232 4.88 8.60 -2.62
N ALA A 233 3.58 8.33 -2.53
CA ALA A 233 2.86 7.41 -3.41
C ALA A 233 3.45 5.99 -3.44
N GLY A 234 4.11 5.56 -2.36
CA GLY A 234 4.78 4.25 -2.27
C GLY A 234 4.87 3.70 -0.85
N ASN A 235 4.18 4.30 0.13
CA ASN A 235 4.10 3.78 1.48
C ASN A 235 3.46 2.38 1.51
N ASP A 236 2.38 2.24 0.75
CA ASP A 236 1.69 0.98 0.51
C ASP A 236 1.00 1.04 -0.85
N PHE A 237 0.66 -0.14 -1.38
CA PHE A 237 -0.09 -0.27 -2.62
C PHE A 237 -1.27 -1.21 -2.45
N SER A 238 -2.41 -0.80 -2.97
CA SER A 238 -3.60 -1.64 -3.08
C SER A 238 -3.68 -2.22 -4.48
N ALA A 239 -3.69 -3.55 -4.60
CA ALA A 239 -3.71 -4.23 -5.90
C ALA A 239 -4.64 -5.43 -5.90
N TRP A 240 -5.36 -5.61 -7.01
CA TRP A 240 -6.06 -6.85 -7.32
C TRP A 240 -5.08 -7.98 -7.66
N GLY A 241 -3.92 -7.65 -8.24
CA GLY A 241 -2.87 -8.60 -8.62
C GLY A 241 -2.03 -8.09 -9.79
N VAL A 242 -1.74 -8.94 -10.78
CA VAL A 242 -0.92 -8.58 -11.96
C VAL A 242 -1.61 -8.92 -13.28
N LYS A 243 -1.25 -8.19 -14.33
CA LYS A 243 -1.66 -8.43 -15.72
C LYS A 243 -0.44 -8.52 -16.61
N PHE A 244 -0.46 -9.43 -17.58
CA PHE A 244 0.60 -9.56 -18.58
C PHE A 244 0.09 -10.25 -19.84
N ASN A 245 0.92 -10.25 -20.89
CA ASN A 245 0.66 -10.86 -22.18
C ASN A 245 1.59 -12.05 -22.42
N THR A 246 1.03 -13.18 -22.84
CA THR A 246 1.78 -14.35 -23.34
C THR A 246 0.90 -15.15 -24.31
N SER A 247 1.50 -15.78 -25.33
CA SER A 247 0.81 -16.78 -26.15
C SER A 247 0.83 -18.17 -25.54
N ALA A 248 1.67 -18.40 -24.52
CA ALA A 248 1.69 -19.67 -23.79
C ALA A 248 0.36 -19.91 -23.09
N LYS A 249 -0.08 -21.16 -23.06
CA LYS A 249 -1.34 -21.53 -22.40
C LYS A 249 -1.07 -21.76 -20.92
N ILE A 250 -1.63 -20.92 -20.05
CA ILE A 250 -1.47 -21.06 -18.60
C ILE A 250 -2.19 -22.34 -18.14
N ILE A 251 -1.46 -23.22 -17.45
CA ILE A 251 -1.96 -24.48 -16.91
C ILE A 251 -2.41 -24.29 -15.46
N SER A 252 -1.56 -23.65 -14.65
CA SER A 252 -1.84 -23.38 -13.24
C SER A 252 -1.06 -22.18 -12.74
N VAL A 253 -1.58 -21.54 -11.69
CA VAL A 253 -0.90 -20.48 -10.96
C VAL A 253 -0.97 -20.79 -9.47
N ASP A 254 0.18 -21.07 -8.85
CA ASP A 254 0.25 -21.26 -7.40
C ASP A 254 0.36 -19.88 -6.70
N ASN A 255 -0.07 -19.80 -5.44
CA ASN A 255 -0.10 -18.59 -4.61
C ASN A 255 -1.02 -17.46 -5.11
N ALA A 256 -1.95 -17.75 -6.02
CA ALA A 256 -3.02 -16.84 -6.44
C ALA A 256 -4.36 -17.19 -5.79
N ALA A 257 -5.28 -16.22 -5.73
CA ALA A 257 -6.69 -16.52 -5.47
C ALA A 257 -7.32 -17.23 -6.67
N ASP A 258 -7.10 -16.68 -7.86
CA ASP A 258 -7.52 -17.20 -9.15
C ASP A 258 -6.68 -16.58 -10.27
N PHE A 259 -6.84 -17.09 -11.50
CA PHE A 259 -6.30 -16.48 -12.70
C PHE A 259 -7.28 -16.63 -13.87
N LYS A 260 -7.17 -15.72 -14.83
CA LYS A 260 -7.96 -15.72 -16.07
C LYS A 260 -7.05 -15.46 -17.27
N GLN A 261 -7.22 -16.23 -18.34
CA GLN A 261 -6.55 -16.00 -19.63
C GLN A 261 -7.57 -15.82 -20.74
N GLU A 262 -7.57 -14.65 -21.39
CA GLU A 262 -8.42 -14.32 -22.54
C GLU A 262 -7.53 -14.00 -23.75
N GLY A 263 -7.43 -14.96 -24.67
CA GLY A 263 -6.41 -14.92 -25.72
C GLY A 263 -5.02 -14.83 -25.10
N ASN A 264 -4.28 -13.78 -25.43
CA ASN A 264 -2.94 -13.57 -24.87
C ASN A 264 -2.93 -12.82 -23.54
N ASN A 265 -4.06 -12.28 -23.07
CA ASN A 265 -4.10 -11.47 -21.86
C ASN A 265 -4.32 -12.36 -20.65
N VAL A 266 -3.38 -12.33 -19.70
CA VAL A 266 -3.46 -13.06 -18.43
C VAL A 266 -3.67 -12.07 -17.29
N THR A 267 -4.61 -12.37 -16.40
CA THR A 267 -4.81 -11.69 -15.12
C THR A 267 -4.62 -12.71 -14.01
N ILE A 268 -3.77 -12.40 -13.03
CA ILE A 268 -3.59 -13.19 -11.81
C ILE A 268 -4.05 -12.34 -10.64
N ASN A 269 -4.93 -12.87 -9.79
CA ASN A 269 -5.48 -12.15 -8.65
C ASN A 269 -4.82 -12.58 -7.33
N LEU A 270 -4.49 -11.60 -6.50
CA LEU A 270 -4.07 -11.77 -5.11
C LEU A 270 -5.24 -12.28 -4.25
N LYS A 271 -4.91 -13.04 -3.20
CA LYS A 271 -5.87 -13.37 -2.14
C LYS A 271 -6.32 -12.08 -1.45
N GLN A 272 -7.52 -12.10 -0.89
CA GLN A 272 -8.14 -10.89 -0.35
C GLN A 272 -7.28 -10.23 0.74
N ASP A 273 -6.69 -11.03 1.63
CA ASP A 273 -5.78 -10.62 2.70
C ASP A 273 -4.39 -10.19 2.21
N GLU A 274 -4.08 -10.35 0.92
CA GLU A 274 -2.81 -10.00 0.31
C GLU A 274 -2.89 -8.78 -0.63
N ARG A 275 -4.07 -8.18 -0.78
CA ARG A 275 -4.31 -7.03 -1.68
C ARG A 275 -3.67 -5.73 -1.21
N LEU A 276 -3.22 -5.66 0.04
CA LEU A 276 -2.42 -4.57 0.57
C LEU A 276 -0.94 -4.98 0.59
N ILE A 277 -0.12 -4.23 -0.15
CA ILE A 277 1.31 -4.46 -0.26
C ILE A 277 2.04 -3.33 0.46
N GLY A 278 2.28 -3.54 1.75
CA GLY A 278 3.01 -2.59 2.61
C GLY A 278 4.51 -2.57 2.29
N LEU A 279 5.25 -1.71 2.99
CA LEU A 279 6.71 -1.57 2.85
C LEU A 279 7.43 -2.94 2.91
N ASN A 280 8.49 -3.06 2.11
CA ASN A 280 9.38 -4.22 2.04
C ASN A 280 8.65 -5.57 1.91
N THR A 281 7.59 -5.60 1.11
CA THR A 281 6.73 -6.77 0.91
C THR A 281 6.78 -7.23 -0.54
N THR A 282 6.94 -8.54 -0.75
CA THR A 282 6.92 -9.17 -2.07
C THR A 282 5.91 -10.32 -2.07
N LYS A 283 5.08 -10.39 -3.11
CA LYS A 283 4.19 -11.52 -3.39
C LYS A 283 4.61 -12.19 -4.68
N THR A 284 4.66 -13.52 -4.66
CA THR A 284 5.22 -14.34 -5.75
C THR A 284 4.23 -15.39 -6.20
N PHE A 285 3.88 -15.36 -7.48
CA PHE A 285 3.09 -16.35 -8.17
C PHE A 285 3.99 -17.33 -8.91
N ILE A 286 3.68 -18.63 -8.85
CA ILE A 286 4.37 -19.64 -9.65
C ILE A 286 3.45 -20.02 -10.81
N VAL A 287 3.81 -19.60 -12.02
CA VAL A 287 2.99 -19.75 -13.21
C VAL A 287 3.55 -20.90 -14.04
N LYS A 288 2.76 -21.96 -14.25
CA LYS A 288 3.08 -23.07 -15.15
C LYS A 288 2.29 -22.89 -16.44
N ALA A 289 2.95 -23.03 -17.58
CA ALA A 289 2.32 -22.89 -18.88
C ALA A 289 2.84 -23.92 -19.90
N GLU A 290 2.01 -24.25 -20.88
CA GLU A 290 2.39 -25.00 -22.07
C GLU A 290 2.82 -24.00 -23.16
N LYS A 291 3.96 -24.25 -23.79
CA LYS A 291 4.47 -23.40 -24.87
C LYS A 291 3.54 -23.51 -26.08
N GLN A 292 2.86 -22.43 -26.39
CA GLN A 292 1.98 -22.31 -27.56
C GLN A 292 2.18 -20.93 -28.20
N GLY A 293 2.12 -20.88 -29.53
CA GLY A 293 2.33 -19.63 -30.29
C GLY A 293 3.77 -19.13 -30.26
N ASN A 294 3.95 -17.84 -30.58
CA ASN A 294 5.26 -17.26 -30.90
C ASN A 294 5.81 -16.29 -29.83
N SER A 295 5.01 -15.93 -28.82
CA SER A 295 5.37 -14.95 -27.79
C SER A 295 5.21 -15.59 -26.41
N ILE A 296 6.12 -16.52 -26.09
CA ILE A 296 6.04 -17.36 -24.89
C ILE A 296 6.29 -16.55 -23.62
N GLU A 297 7.31 -15.70 -23.59
CA GLU A 297 7.68 -14.96 -22.38
C GLU A 297 6.61 -13.92 -21.97
N PRO A 298 6.44 -13.66 -20.67
CA PRO A 298 5.61 -12.58 -20.17
C PRO A 298 6.07 -11.23 -20.71
N THR A 299 5.14 -10.51 -21.34
CA THR A 299 5.33 -9.15 -21.84
C THR A 299 4.26 -8.23 -21.26
N LYS A 300 4.47 -6.90 -21.29
CA LYS A 300 3.52 -5.92 -20.74
C LYS A 300 3.07 -6.25 -19.31
N LEU A 301 3.98 -6.78 -18.50
CA LEU A 301 3.72 -7.10 -17.10
C LEU A 301 3.49 -5.79 -16.34
N ILE A 302 2.30 -5.65 -15.77
CA ILE A 302 1.88 -4.48 -14.99
C ILE A 302 1.14 -4.92 -13.72
N ALA A 303 1.17 -4.08 -12.69
CA ALA A 303 0.31 -4.23 -11.55
C ALA A 303 -1.14 -3.89 -11.90
N ASN A 304 -2.10 -4.68 -11.43
CA ASN A 304 -3.52 -4.38 -11.50
C ASN A 304 -3.95 -3.69 -10.20
N GLN A 305 -3.72 -2.38 -10.10
CA GLN A 305 -4.02 -1.62 -8.88
C GLN A 305 -5.53 -1.57 -8.59
N ILE A 306 -5.89 -1.40 -7.31
CA ILE A 306 -7.25 -1.03 -6.89
C ILE A 306 -7.40 0.48 -7.08
N ARG A 307 -7.37 0.90 -8.34
CA ARG A 307 -7.54 2.28 -8.80
C ARG A 307 -8.07 2.24 -10.23
N GLY A 308 -9.01 3.12 -10.57
CA GLY A 308 -9.50 3.24 -11.94
C GLY A 308 -8.65 4.18 -12.79
N ASN A 309 -9.00 4.29 -14.06
CA ASN A 309 -8.41 5.26 -14.98
C ASN A 309 -9.09 6.62 -14.78
N VAL A 310 -8.64 7.37 -13.78
CA VAL A 310 -9.22 8.66 -13.39
C VAL A 310 -8.60 9.78 -14.24
N PRO A 311 -9.38 10.50 -15.07
CA PRO A 311 -8.81 11.55 -15.91
C PRO A 311 -8.53 12.79 -15.08
N TYR A 312 -7.29 13.26 -15.14
CA TYR A 312 -6.85 14.56 -14.64
C TYR A 312 -6.36 15.39 -15.84
N PRO A 313 -7.06 16.47 -16.26
CA PRO A 313 -6.65 17.28 -17.39
C PRO A 313 -5.25 17.88 -17.20
N ASN A 314 -4.46 17.90 -18.28
CA ASN A 314 -3.16 18.52 -18.29
C ASN A 314 -3.32 20.04 -18.39
N TYR A 315 -2.76 20.76 -17.43
CA TYR A 315 -2.66 22.22 -17.48
C TYR A 315 -1.28 22.65 -17.93
N SER A 316 -1.20 23.90 -18.39
CA SER A 316 0.07 24.52 -18.78
C SER A 316 1.07 24.51 -17.63
N LYS A 317 2.33 24.22 -17.97
CA LYS A 317 3.45 24.23 -17.03
C LYS A 317 4.18 25.58 -17.08
N LEU A 318 5.12 25.78 -16.17
CA LEU A 318 6.08 26.87 -16.28
C LEU A 318 6.85 26.79 -17.62
N PRO A 319 7.34 27.92 -18.16
CA PRO A 319 8.23 27.91 -19.31
C PRO A 319 9.42 26.96 -19.11
N SER A 320 9.85 26.26 -20.16
CA SER A 320 11.01 25.35 -20.11
C SER A 320 12.34 26.04 -19.74
N SER A 321 12.36 27.38 -19.75
CA SER A 321 13.50 28.19 -19.31
C SER A 321 13.58 28.37 -17.79
N TRP A 322 12.54 27.97 -17.06
CA TRP A 322 12.52 27.90 -15.59
C TRP A 322 13.33 26.72 -15.08
N SER A 323 13.95 26.87 -13.91
CA SER A 323 14.66 25.80 -13.20
C SER A 323 14.78 26.12 -11.72
N LYS A 324 14.82 25.09 -10.87
CA LYS A 324 15.10 25.21 -9.42
C LYS A 324 16.39 25.98 -9.15
N GLY A 325 16.35 26.87 -8.16
CA GLY A 325 17.50 27.62 -7.66
C GLY A 325 18.03 28.70 -8.62
N LYS A 326 17.28 29.05 -9.67
CA LYS A 326 17.74 30.04 -10.66
C LYS A 326 18.11 31.37 -9.98
N THR A 327 19.30 31.89 -10.26
CA THR A 327 19.83 33.12 -9.65
C THR A 327 19.38 34.38 -10.38
N ASP A 328 19.46 34.39 -11.71
CA ASP A 328 18.96 35.47 -12.59
C ASP A 328 17.54 35.13 -13.10
N LEU A 329 16.57 35.08 -12.19
CA LEU A 329 15.16 34.80 -12.53
C LEU A 329 14.52 36.03 -13.18
N LYS A 330 14.02 35.87 -14.40
CA LYS A 330 13.33 36.91 -15.19
C LYS A 330 11.87 36.57 -15.42
N SER A 331 11.06 37.57 -15.79
CA SER A 331 9.64 37.38 -16.12
C SER A 331 9.45 36.33 -17.22
N SER A 332 10.32 36.30 -18.23
CA SER A 332 10.30 35.30 -19.32
C SER A 332 10.58 33.86 -18.87
N ASN A 333 11.01 33.65 -17.62
CA ASN A 333 11.11 32.31 -17.03
C ASN A 333 9.83 31.87 -16.34
N LEU A 334 8.91 32.79 -16.09
CA LEU A 334 7.64 32.53 -15.39
C LEU A 334 6.46 32.64 -16.35
N ILE A 335 6.58 33.51 -17.35
CA ILE A 335 5.53 33.89 -18.29
C ILE A 335 5.99 33.58 -19.72
N SER A 336 5.24 32.72 -20.42
CA SER A 336 5.53 32.35 -21.82
C SER A 336 5.15 33.45 -22.81
N ASP A 337 3.98 34.06 -22.61
CA ASP A 337 3.47 35.17 -23.42
C ASP A 337 2.82 36.21 -22.49
N GLU A 338 3.48 37.36 -22.32
CA GLU A 338 3.03 38.42 -21.41
C GLU A 338 1.71 39.06 -21.83
N LYS A 339 1.42 39.12 -23.13
CA LYS A 339 0.16 39.71 -23.63
C LYS A 339 -1.01 38.80 -23.35
N GLU A 340 -0.84 37.49 -23.53
CA GLU A 340 -1.86 36.50 -23.18
C GLU A 340 -2.04 36.41 -21.66
N TYR A 341 -0.92 36.39 -20.93
CA TYR A 341 -0.92 36.22 -19.48
C TYR A 341 -1.73 37.31 -18.76
N TYR A 342 -1.52 38.58 -19.10
CA TYR A 342 -2.26 39.72 -18.52
C TYR A 342 -3.50 40.12 -19.35
N ASN A 343 -3.98 39.24 -20.23
CA ASN A 343 -5.19 39.51 -20.99
C ASN A 343 -6.42 39.47 -20.07
N SER A 344 -7.17 40.58 -20.01
CA SER A 344 -8.37 40.66 -19.18
C SER A 344 -9.56 39.89 -19.77
N ASN A 345 -9.53 39.55 -21.06
CA ASN A 345 -10.57 38.77 -21.72
C ASN A 345 -10.60 37.34 -21.17
N ILE A 346 -11.80 36.87 -20.85
CA ILE A 346 -12.03 35.54 -20.28
C ILE A 346 -12.92 34.72 -21.21
N ASN A 347 -12.67 33.41 -21.24
CA ASN A 347 -13.55 32.47 -21.90
C ASN A 347 -14.67 32.08 -20.93
N LEU A 348 -15.91 32.42 -21.27
CA LEU A 348 -17.10 32.09 -20.48
C LEU A 348 -17.78 30.84 -21.05
N ASN A 349 -18.71 30.27 -20.29
CA ASN A 349 -19.44 29.06 -20.69
C ASN A 349 -18.49 27.89 -20.98
N THR A 350 -17.51 27.70 -20.10
CA THR A 350 -16.48 26.68 -20.21
C THR A 350 -17.03 25.25 -20.19
N SER A 351 -18.30 25.07 -19.81
CA SER A 351 -18.96 23.77 -19.63
C SER A 351 -18.34 22.91 -18.53
N ASN A 352 -17.45 23.49 -17.73
CA ASN A 352 -16.85 22.88 -16.56
C ASN A 352 -17.91 22.69 -15.46
N LYS A 353 -17.86 21.55 -14.79
CA LYS A 353 -18.88 21.13 -13.80
C LYS A 353 -18.17 20.84 -12.49
N LEU A 354 -17.97 19.56 -12.15
CA LEU A 354 -17.11 19.15 -11.05
C LEU A 354 -15.63 19.40 -11.37
N ILE A 355 -15.18 18.92 -12.53
CA ILE A 355 -13.80 19.03 -13.00
C ILE A 355 -13.69 20.16 -14.03
N SER A 356 -12.60 20.92 -13.96
CA SER A 356 -12.26 21.94 -14.94
C SER A 356 -11.41 21.33 -16.07
N TYR A 357 -12.06 20.60 -16.97
CA TYR A 357 -11.40 20.00 -18.14
C TYR A 357 -10.88 21.06 -19.12
N SER A 358 -11.61 22.16 -19.25
CA SER A 358 -11.31 23.28 -20.15
C SER A 358 -11.35 24.58 -19.35
N PRO A 359 -10.31 24.91 -18.55
CA PRO A 359 -10.31 26.14 -17.76
C PRO A 359 -10.40 27.37 -18.67
N SER A 360 -11.01 28.44 -18.15
CA SER A 360 -11.21 29.69 -18.91
C SER A 360 -9.89 30.28 -19.43
N SER A 361 -8.83 30.12 -18.64
CA SER A 361 -7.46 30.50 -18.95
C SER A 361 -6.49 29.41 -18.49
N GLN A 362 -5.36 29.30 -19.18
CA GLN A 362 -4.29 28.38 -18.81
C GLN A 362 -3.38 28.94 -17.71
N THR A 363 -3.41 30.26 -17.48
CA THR A 363 -2.51 30.95 -16.54
C THR A 363 -3.25 31.79 -15.50
N GLN A 364 -4.55 32.01 -15.66
CA GLN A 364 -5.36 32.77 -14.70
C GLN A 364 -6.39 31.89 -14.00
N ILE A 365 -6.75 32.27 -12.78
CA ILE A 365 -7.89 31.69 -12.05
C ILE A 365 -9.09 32.62 -12.21
N THR A 366 -10.13 32.15 -12.89
CA THR A 366 -11.33 32.95 -13.18
C THR A 366 -12.49 32.52 -12.30
N MET A 367 -12.92 33.39 -11.38
CA MET A 367 -14.12 33.19 -10.57
C MET A 367 -15.06 34.37 -10.76
N GLY A 368 -16.13 34.17 -11.51
CA GLY A 368 -17.20 35.16 -11.64
C GLY A 368 -18.04 35.21 -10.37
N LEU A 369 -18.31 36.41 -9.86
CA LEU A 369 -19.08 36.65 -8.64
C LEU A 369 -20.40 37.38 -8.97
N PRO A 370 -21.47 36.64 -9.33
CA PRO A 370 -22.77 37.25 -9.62
C PRO A 370 -23.24 38.15 -8.47
N ASN A 371 -23.65 39.38 -8.82
CA ASN A 371 -24.21 40.33 -7.85
C ASN A 371 -25.55 39.88 -7.27
N GLN A 372 -26.26 39.00 -7.99
CA GLN A 372 -27.52 38.44 -7.59
C GLN A 372 -27.74 37.09 -8.28
N MET A 373 -28.03 36.05 -7.52
CA MET A 373 -28.39 34.73 -8.04
C MET A 373 -29.84 34.71 -8.53
N PRO A 374 -30.13 33.99 -9.63
CA PRO A 374 -31.50 33.76 -10.08
C PRO A 374 -32.24 32.81 -9.13
N GLY A 375 -33.46 33.18 -8.77
CA GLY A 375 -34.31 32.36 -7.90
C GLY A 375 -33.79 32.25 -6.46
N ALA A 376 -34.31 31.24 -5.76
CA ALA A 376 -33.96 30.97 -4.37
C ALA A 376 -32.75 30.04 -4.29
N ILE A 377 -31.69 30.47 -3.60
CA ILE A 377 -30.53 29.66 -3.21
C ILE A 377 -30.61 29.45 -1.71
N ASN A 378 -30.62 28.19 -1.26
CA ASN A 378 -30.84 27.83 0.15
C ASN A 378 -32.11 28.46 0.75
N GLY A 379 -33.18 28.58 -0.06
CA GLY A 379 -34.45 29.19 0.36
C GLY A 379 -34.45 30.73 0.36
N VAL A 380 -33.38 31.38 -0.10
CA VAL A 380 -33.23 32.84 -0.08
C VAL A 380 -33.18 33.41 -1.50
N ASN A 381 -34.06 34.37 -1.78
CA ASN A 381 -34.04 35.11 -3.04
C ASN A 381 -33.00 36.24 -3.00
N GLY A 382 -32.31 36.45 -4.12
CA GLY A 382 -31.40 37.58 -4.28
C GLY A 382 -30.04 37.41 -3.61
N LEU A 383 -29.64 36.17 -3.30
CA LEU A 383 -28.32 35.86 -2.75
C LEU A 383 -27.21 36.44 -3.65
N LYS A 384 -26.22 37.12 -3.06
CA LYS A 384 -25.01 37.58 -3.75
C LYS A 384 -23.88 36.59 -3.51
N VAL A 385 -23.17 36.20 -4.56
CA VAL A 385 -21.95 35.41 -4.45
C VAL A 385 -20.80 36.36 -4.15
N TRP A 386 -19.96 36.01 -3.19
CA TRP A 386 -18.77 36.79 -2.84
C TRP A 386 -17.65 35.86 -2.38
N MET A 387 -16.41 36.35 -2.37
CA MET A 387 -15.27 35.63 -1.84
C MET A 387 -14.85 36.30 -0.52
N PRO A 388 -15.12 35.67 0.65
CA PRO A 388 -14.89 36.31 1.94
C PRO A 388 -13.41 36.43 2.30
N SER A 389 -12.54 35.59 1.73
CA SER A 389 -11.14 35.49 2.11
C SER A 389 -10.24 35.18 0.92
N LYS A 390 -9.12 35.89 0.83
CA LYS A 390 -8.04 35.57 -0.11
C LYS A 390 -7.39 34.22 0.15
N TYR A 391 -7.38 33.78 1.42
CA TYR A 391 -6.87 32.47 1.81
C TYR A 391 -7.79 31.35 1.30
N LEU A 392 -9.11 31.55 1.37
CA LEU A 392 -10.07 30.62 0.74
C LEU A 392 -9.87 30.57 -0.77
N ALA A 393 -9.69 31.72 -1.42
CA ALA A 393 -9.41 31.78 -2.85
C ALA A 393 -8.12 31.01 -3.22
N MET A 394 -7.03 31.22 -2.49
CA MET A 394 -5.76 30.48 -2.69
C MET A 394 -5.92 28.97 -2.47
N GLY A 395 -6.73 28.54 -1.49
CA GLY A 395 -7.09 27.14 -1.30
C GLY A 395 -7.84 26.55 -2.51
N ILE A 396 -8.89 27.24 -2.98
CA ILE A 396 -9.69 26.82 -4.14
C ILE A 396 -8.84 26.78 -5.43
N ALA A 397 -7.94 27.74 -5.62
CA ALA A 397 -6.98 27.71 -6.73
C ALA A 397 -6.03 26.51 -6.64
N THR A 398 -5.63 26.12 -5.43
CA THR A 398 -4.85 24.90 -5.20
C THR A 398 -5.65 23.66 -5.59
N ASP A 399 -6.93 23.60 -5.24
CA ASP A 399 -7.80 22.50 -5.63
C ASP A 399 -7.97 22.39 -7.15
N GLN A 400 -8.07 23.51 -7.85
CA GLN A 400 -8.08 23.53 -9.31
C GLN A 400 -6.74 23.03 -9.87
N GLU A 401 -5.62 23.55 -9.42
CA GLU A 401 -4.31 23.21 -10.00
C GLU A 401 -3.85 21.78 -9.66
N VAL A 402 -4.22 21.23 -8.50
CA VAL A 402 -3.81 19.89 -8.05
C VAL A 402 -4.86 18.84 -8.42
N PHE A 403 -6.10 19.02 -7.95
CA PHE A 403 -7.19 18.05 -8.09
C PHE A 403 -8.07 18.28 -9.33
N LYS A 404 -7.86 19.40 -10.03
CA LYS A 404 -8.63 19.79 -11.24
C LYS A 404 -10.08 20.10 -10.94
N LEU A 405 -10.41 20.39 -9.68
CA LEU A 405 -11.75 20.79 -9.28
C LEU A 405 -12.08 22.17 -9.86
N ASN A 406 -13.33 22.34 -10.29
CA ASN A 406 -13.82 23.61 -10.77
C ASN A 406 -13.94 24.61 -9.59
N PRO A 407 -13.31 25.79 -9.63
CA PRO A 407 -13.47 26.80 -8.58
C PRO A 407 -14.93 27.17 -8.31
N ASN A 408 -15.75 27.23 -9.36
CA ASN A 408 -17.17 27.57 -9.24
C ASN A 408 -17.95 26.47 -8.48
N TYR A 409 -17.53 25.21 -8.60
CA TYR A 409 -18.08 24.11 -7.82
C TYR A 409 -17.75 24.27 -6.34
N MET A 410 -16.48 24.54 -6.00
CA MET A 410 -16.07 24.74 -4.61
C MET A 410 -16.80 25.93 -3.98
N VAL A 411 -16.93 27.05 -4.70
CA VAL A 411 -17.73 28.20 -4.23
C VAL A 411 -19.19 27.79 -4.00
N GLY A 412 -19.82 27.10 -4.95
CA GLY A 412 -21.19 26.61 -4.82
C GLY A 412 -21.39 25.65 -3.65
N LEU A 413 -20.47 24.71 -3.43
CA LEU A 413 -20.48 23.79 -2.30
C LEU A 413 -20.38 24.56 -0.98
N SER A 414 -19.46 25.52 -0.87
CA SER A 414 -19.30 26.33 0.35
C SER A 414 -20.53 27.18 0.69
N ILE A 415 -21.25 27.66 -0.33
CA ILE A 415 -22.53 28.36 -0.16
C ILE A 415 -23.59 27.39 0.35
N LYS A 416 -23.68 26.22 -0.29
CA LYS A 416 -24.70 25.25 0.05
C LYS A 416 -24.54 24.71 1.48
N GLU A 417 -23.30 24.44 1.88
CA GLU A 417 -22.97 23.75 3.12
C GLU A 417 -22.91 24.69 4.34
N ASN A 418 -22.38 25.91 4.20
CA ASN A 418 -22.21 26.83 5.33
C ASN A 418 -22.33 28.32 4.93
N PHE A 419 -22.94 28.65 3.79
CA PHE A 419 -23.06 30.03 3.29
C PHE A 419 -21.74 30.81 3.20
N THR A 420 -20.60 30.13 3.14
CA THR A 420 -19.28 30.75 3.25
C THR A 420 -19.11 31.85 2.19
N CYS A 421 -19.42 31.53 0.94
CA CYS A 421 -19.35 32.47 -0.19
C CYS A 421 -20.71 33.08 -0.58
N GLY A 422 -21.68 33.12 0.34
CA GLY A 422 -23.06 33.57 0.05
C GLY A 422 -23.54 34.66 1.01
N LEU A 423 -24.00 35.77 0.44
CA LEU A 423 -24.57 36.90 1.19
C LEU A 423 -26.08 37.01 0.98
N ILE A 424 -26.79 37.23 2.06
CA ILE A 424 -28.24 37.40 2.09
C ILE A 424 -28.58 38.90 2.11
N PRO A 425 -29.49 39.38 1.23
CA PRO A 425 -30.03 40.73 1.36
C PRO A 425 -30.74 40.92 2.71
N LEU A 426 -30.52 42.03 3.41
CA LEU A 426 -31.13 42.28 4.72
C LEU A 426 -32.66 42.30 4.67
N GLU A 427 -33.23 42.67 3.53
CA GLU A 427 -34.67 42.63 3.25
C GLU A 427 -35.27 41.21 3.30
N ALA A 428 -34.44 40.15 3.26
CA ALA A 428 -34.87 38.77 3.48
C ALA A 428 -35.03 38.40 4.98
N GLY A 429 -34.71 39.32 5.90
CA GLY A 429 -34.95 39.17 7.34
C GLY A 429 -33.80 38.53 8.13
N ASP A 430 -32.70 38.15 7.48
CA ASP A 430 -31.49 37.67 8.15
C ASP A 430 -30.58 38.86 8.50
N THR A 431 -30.00 38.87 9.71
CA THR A 431 -29.13 39.95 10.22
C THR A 431 -27.85 39.44 10.88
N ARG A 432 -27.46 38.19 10.63
CA ARG A 432 -26.23 37.58 11.14
C ARG A 432 -25.00 38.16 10.44
N ASN A 433 -23.90 38.32 11.21
CA ASN A 433 -22.59 38.78 10.75
C ASN A 433 -22.64 39.86 9.65
N ILE A 434 -23.22 41.02 9.94
CA ILE A 434 -23.41 42.08 8.94
C ILE A 434 -22.07 42.50 8.33
N VAL A 435 -21.96 42.42 7.01
CA VAL A 435 -20.78 42.85 6.23
C VAL A 435 -21.18 43.92 5.23
N THR A 436 -20.22 44.78 4.86
CA THR A 436 -20.42 45.78 3.81
C THR A 436 -19.62 45.37 2.57
N VAL A 437 -20.31 45.13 1.46
CA VAL A 437 -19.72 44.76 0.18
C VAL A 437 -20.33 45.65 -0.90
N ASP A 438 -19.47 46.26 -1.71
CA ASP A 438 -19.84 47.22 -2.76
C ASP A 438 -20.70 48.39 -2.21
N GLY A 439 -20.42 48.84 -0.98
CA GLY A 439 -21.16 49.91 -0.31
C GLY A 439 -22.56 49.54 0.18
N LYS A 440 -23.02 48.30 0.01
CA LYS A 440 -24.29 47.77 0.55
C LYS A 440 -24.03 46.86 1.75
N GLN A 441 -24.89 46.92 2.76
CA GLN A 441 -24.87 45.98 3.88
C GLN A 441 -25.61 44.68 3.54
N TRP A 442 -25.04 43.56 3.97
CA TRP A 442 -25.57 42.21 3.76
C TRP A 442 -25.50 41.41 5.04
N SER A 443 -26.40 40.44 5.21
CA SER A 443 -26.22 39.39 6.21
C SER A 443 -25.30 38.32 5.65
N TRP A 444 -24.35 37.90 6.46
CA TRP A 444 -23.50 36.76 6.17
C TRP A 444 -23.80 35.63 7.15
N PRO A 445 -24.72 34.72 6.80
CA PRO A 445 -25.25 33.71 7.72
C PRO A 445 -24.29 32.54 7.99
N ILE A 446 -23.00 32.68 7.67
CA ILE A 446 -21.96 31.68 7.95
C ILE A 446 -21.92 31.32 9.44
N GLU A 447 -21.75 30.03 9.74
CA GLU A 447 -21.33 29.57 11.04
C GLU A 447 -19.80 29.57 11.12
N LYS A 448 -19.21 30.74 11.44
CA LYS A 448 -17.76 31.01 11.38
C LYS A 448 -16.87 29.98 12.09
N LYS A 449 -17.39 29.37 13.16
CA LYS A 449 -16.68 28.39 13.99
C LYS A 449 -17.32 27.00 13.93
N HIS A 450 -18.01 26.69 12.83
CA HIS A 450 -18.51 25.33 12.64
C HIS A 450 -17.32 24.34 12.65
N PRO A 451 -17.38 23.25 13.43
CA PRO A 451 -16.26 22.30 13.53
C PRO A 451 -15.87 21.71 12.18
N ASP A 452 -16.83 21.50 11.30
CA ASP A 452 -16.62 20.90 9.97
C ASP A 452 -16.31 21.95 8.87
N GLY A 453 -16.07 23.20 9.27
CA GLY A 453 -15.51 24.24 8.42
C GLY A 453 -16.46 24.74 7.32
N PRO A 454 -15.92 25.37 6.26
CA PRO A 454 -16.71 26.03 5.22
C PRO A 454 -17.40 25.08 4.23
N PHE A 455 -16.99 23.81 4.19
CA PHE A 455 -17.49 22.77 3.28
C PHE A 455 -18.16 21.59 4.00
N GLN A 456 -18.36 21.72 5.33
CA GLN A 456 -18.99 20.72 6.19
C GLN A 456 -18.35 19.32 6.09
N GLN A 457 -17.01 19.26 6.03
CA GLN A 457 -16.32 17.98 6.04
C GLN A 457 -16.34 17.40 7.46
N GLU A 458 -17.23 16.45 7.71
CA GLU A 458 -17.36 15.80 9.02
C GLU A 458 -16.07 15.08 9.45
N LYS A 459 -15.78 15.10 10.76
CA LYS A 459 -14.64 14.38 11.36
C LYS A 459 -14.56 12.90 11.00
N GLY A 460 -15.71 12.23 10.82
CA GLY A 460 -15.77 10.83 10.38
C GLY A 460 -15.22 10.66 8.97
N ASN A 461 -15.66 11.50 8.02
CA ASN A 461 -15.16 11.53 6.65
C ASN A 461 -13.66 11.86 6.62
N PHE A 462 -13.22 12.90 7.33
CA PHE A 462 -11.80 13.29 7.39
C PHE A 462 -10.89 12.14 7.85
N ASN A 463 -11.28 11.44 8.92
CA ASN A 463 -10.49 10.31 9.42
C ASN A 463 -10.45 9.13 8.44
N GLU A 464 -11.49 8.97 7.63
CA GLU A 464 -11.50 7.95 6.60
C GLU A 464 -10.58 8.30 5.43
N VAL A 465 -10.64 9.56 4.96
CA VAL A 465 -9.70 10.11 3.97
C VAL A 465 -8.26 9.96 4.46
N LYS A 466 -7.98 10.30 5.73
CA LYS A 466 -6.66 10.16 6.34
C LYS A 466 -6.10 8.74 6.29
N LYS A 467 -6.93 7.72 6.52
CA LYS A 467 -6.49 6.30 6.44
C LYS A 467 -6.14 5.88 5.01
N GLN A 468 -6.78 6.50 4.02
CA GLN A 468 -6.69 6.10 2.61
C GLN A 468 -5.68 6.95 1.81
N TYR A 469 -5.37 8.14 2.31
CA TYR A 469 -4.41 9.09 1.73
C TYR A 469 -3.36 9.53 2.74
N ILE A 470 -2.54 8.59 3.18
CA ILE A 470 -1.43 8.87 4.10
C ILE A 470 -0.44 9.90 3.53
N ASP A 471 -0.32 9.96 2.19
CA ASP A 471 0.56 10.91 1.52
C ASP A 471 0.13 12.37 1.78
N TYR A 472 -1.17 12.68 1.69
CA TYR A 472 -1.67 14.03 1.96
C TYR A 472 -1.87 14.32 3.44
N LEU A 473 -2.32 13.33 4.21
CA LEU A 473 -2.68 13.50 5.61
C LEU A 473 -1.83 12.54 6.45
N SER A 474 -0.91 13.12 7.21
CA SER A 474 -0.09 12.34 8.15
C SER A 474 -0.98 11.60 9.17
N PRO A 475 -0.51 10.48 9.75
CA PRO A 475 -1.28 9.79 10.80
C PRO A 475 -1.70 10.71 11.97
N ASP A 476 -0.86 11.69 12.28
CA ASP A 476 -1.05 12.68 13.35
C ASP A 476 -1.95 13.87 12.94
N ALA A 477 -2.36 13.96 11.67
CA ALA A 477 -3.27 15.00 11.22
C ALA A 477 -4.61 14.91 11.97
N GLU A 478 -5.03 16.02 12.57
CA GLU A 478 -6.29 16.14 13.29
C GLU A 478 -7.27 17.01 12.52
N HIS A 479 -8.52 16.57 12.48
CA HIS A 479 -9.63 17.25 11.79
C HIS A 479 -9.72 18.71 12.22
N GLU A 480 -9.68 18.97 13.53
CA GLU A 480 -9.82 20.30 14.12
C GLU A 480 -8.68 21.26 13.71
N ASN A 481 -7.50 20.74 13.36
CA ASN A 481 -6.32 21.53 12.98
C ASN A 481 -6.27 21.85 11.48
N ILE A 482 -7.04 21.12 10.67
CA ILE A 482 -7.03 21.21 9.20
C ILE A 482 -8.34 21.78 8.66
N VAL A 483 -9.48 21.33 9.19
CA VAL A 483 -10.82 21.62 8.65
C VAL A 483 -11.48 22.79 9.37
N THR A 484 -11.35 22.86 10.70
CA THR A 484 -12.01 23.91 11.48
C THR A 484 -11.31 25.26 11.28
N LEU A 485 -12.11 26.29 11.03
CA LEU A 485 -11.60 27.66 10.92
C LEU A 485 -11.19 28.19 12.30
N LYS A 486 -10.01 28.81 12.39
CA LYS A 486 -9.47 29.35 13.67
C LYS A 486 -10.32 30.50 14.21
N THR A 487 -10.74 31.40 13.32
CA THR A 487 -11.51 32.60 13.58
C THR A 487 -12.75 32.68 12.69
N GLY A 488 -12.64 32.22 11.43
CA GLY A 488 -13.66 32.40 10.40
C GLY A 488 -13.81 33.85 9.92
N GLU A 489 -12.81 34.69 10.17
CA GLU A 489 -12.72 36.05 9.63
C GLU A 489 -11.97 36.07 8.28
N PRO A 490 -12.18 37.09 7.44
CA PRO A 490 -11.54 37.20 6.11
C PRO A 490 -10.02 36.98 6.08
N ASP A 491 -9.29 37.33 7.14
CA ASP A 491 -7.84 37.22 7.24
C ASP A 491 -7.35 35.89 7.86
N ASP A 492 -8.24 34.92 8.04
CA ASP A 492 -7.93 33.60 8.59
C ASP A 492 -7.22 32.69 7.56
N PRO A 493 -5.95 32.32 7.77
CA PRO A 493 -5.25 31.45 6.82
C PRO A 493 -5.78 30.00 6.82
N SER A 494 -6.48 29.55 7.87
CA SER A 494 -7.02 28.17 7.94
C SER A 494 -8.09 27.87 6.87
N TYR A 495 -8.61 28.89 6.18
CA TYR A 495 -9.40 28.67 4.97
C TYR A 495 -8.64 27.89 3.89
N VAL A 496 -7.31 28.04 3.78
CA VAL A 496 -6.48 27.29 2.83
C VAL A 496 -6.56 25.79 3.13
N SER A 497 -6.27 25.39 4.37
CA SER A 497 -6.27 23.98 4.75
C SER A 497 -7.66 23.36 4.69
N ALA A 498 -8.69 24.12 5.07
CA ALA A 498 -10.06 23.63 5.01
C ALA A 498 -10.54 23.36 3.57
N ALA A 499 -10.16 24.21 2.61
CA ALA A 499 -10.43 24.00 1.20
C ALA A 499 -9.70 22.78 0.65
N ILE A 500 -8.37 22.71 0.83
CA ILE A 500 -7.54 21.61 0.32
C ILE A 500 -8.00 20.26 0.89
N SER A 501 -8.32 20.19 2.19
CA SER A 501 -8.83 18.96 2.83
C SER A 501 -10.14 18.49 2.21
N SER A 502 -11.04 19.43 1.90
CA SER A 502 -12.31 19.14 1.23
C SER A 502 -12.09 18.71 -0.22
N GLY A 503 -11.16 19.36 -0.93
CA GLY A 503 -10.72 18.96 -2.27
C GLY A 503 -10.16 17.53 -2.33
N ILE A 504 -9.36 17.14 -1.33
CA ILE A 504 -8.87 15.75 -1.17
C ILE A 504 -10.05 14.79 -0.98
N SER A 505 -11.01 15.12 -0.12
CA SER A 505 -12.19 14.27 0.15
C SER A 505 -13.06 14.04 -1.09
N ILE A 506 -13.33 15.10 -1.86
CA ILE A 506 -14.07 15.02 -3.11
C ILE A 506 -13.29 14.17 -4.14
N THR A 507 -11.97 14.37 -4.21
CA THR A 507 -11.09 13.58 -5.08
C THR A 507 -11.09 12.10 -4.70
N MET A 508 -11.08 11.78 -3.40
CA MET A 508 -11.23 10.40 -2.91
C MET A 508 -12.54 9.78 -3.37
N THR A 509 -13.64 10.51 -3.24
CA THR A 509 -14.97 10.06 -3.63
C THR A 509 -15.02 9.75 -5.13
N ARG A 510 -14.40 10.60 -5.95
CA ARG A 510 -14.23 10.38 -7.37
C ARG A 510 -13.40 9.12 -7.65
N GLU A 511 -12.20 9.01 -7.08
CA GLU A 511 -11.32 7.85 -7.23
C GLU A 511 -12.02 6.54 -6.83
N PHE A 512 -12.83 6.57 -5.77
CA PHE A 512 -13.57 5.39 -5.29
C PHE A 512 -14.57 4.86 -6.32
N LEU A 513 -15.36 5.73 -6.95
CA LEU A 513 -16.31 5.29 -7.99
C LEU A 513 -15.61 4.69 -9.20
N TYR A 514 -14.46 5.22 -9.59
CA TYR A 514 -13.61 4.68 -10.65
C TYR A 514 -12.92 3.37 -10.27
N ALA A 515 -12.57 3.19 -8.99
CA ALA A 515 -11.84 2.02 -8.50
C ALA A 515 -12.67 0.74 -8.43
N ILE A 516 -14.01 0.83 -8.38
CA ILE A 516 -14.92 -0.32 -8.32
C ILE A 516 -15.08 -0.92 -9.73
N PRO A 517 -14.56 -2.12 -10.01
CA PRO A 517 -14.62 -2.71 -11.35
C PRO A 517 -16.05 -2.86 -11.90
N LYS A 518 -17.01 -3.29 -11.08
CA LYS A 518 -18.41 -3.44 -11.49
C LYS A 518 -19.09 -2.14 -11.91
N ASN A 519 -18.58 -0.99 -11.49
CA ASN A 519 -19.19 0.27 -11.89
C ASN A 519 -18.96 0.55 -13.38
N ASN A 520 -17.84 0.06 -13.94
CA ASN A 520 -17.32 0.48 -15.24
C ASN A 520 -17.55 1.98 -15.48
N PHE A 521 -17.08 2.78 -14.52
CA PHE A 521 -17.52 4.18 -14.33
C PHE A 521 -17.05 5.09 -15.47
N GLU A 522 -15.83 4.87 -15.98
CA GLU A 522 -15.31 5.61 -17.13
C GLU A 522 -16.23 5.46 -18.35
N ASP A 523 -16.58 4.22 -18.71
CA ASP A 523 -17.48 3.97 -19.83
C ASP A 523 -18.90 4.44 -19.53
N PHE A 524 -19.35 4.36 -18.27
CA PHE A 524 -20.66 4.89 -17.88
C PHE A 524 -20.76 6.38 -18.21
N LEU A 525 -19.73 7.15 -17.86
CA LEU A 525 -19.68 8.59 -18.14
C LEU A 525 -19.61 8.89 -19.64
N LYS A 526 -18.87 8.08 -20.43
CA LYS A 526 -18.82 8.22 -21.89
C LYS A 526 -20.16 7.90 -22.58
N GLU A 527 -20.89 6.93 -22.05
CA GLU A 527 -22.17 6.46 -22.58
C GLU A 527 -23.35 7.33 -22.12
N SER A 528 -23.20 8.07 -21.02
CA SER A 528 -24.28 8.84 -20.40
C SER A 528 -24.73 10.03 -21.25
N LYS A 529 -26.05 10.19 -21.36
CA LYS A 529 -26.69 11.35 -22.01
C LYS A 529 -26.83 12.56 -21.09
N ASP A 530 -26.67 12.41 -19.77
CA ASP A 530 -26.68 13.54 -18.85
C ASP A 530 -25.29 14.22 -18.87
N PRO A 531 -25.18 15.46 -19.38
CA PRO A 531 -23.89 16.14 -19.43
C PRO A 531 -23.34 16.46 -18.04
N TRP A 532 -24.15 16.36 -16.98
CA TRP A 532 -23.78 16.54 -15.58
C TRP A 532 -23.52 15.24 -14.83
N ALA A 533 -23.52 14.09 -15.47
CA ALA A 533 -23.42 12.79 -14.81
C ALA A 533 -22.26 12.69 -13.80
N GLU A 534 -21.04 13.07 -14.18
CA GLU A 534 -19.87 13.02 -13.28
C GLU A 534 -20.09 13.88 -12.03
N PHE A 535 -20.56 15.11 -12.21
CA PHE A 535 -20.89 16.02 -11.10
C PHE A 535 -22.01 15.45 -10.23
N VAL A 536 -23.13 15.02 -10.81
CA VAL A 536 -24.30 14.54 -10.06
C VAL A 536 -23.94 13.35 -9.19
N LEU A 537 -23.22 12.38 -9.75
CA LEU A 537 -22.91 11.13 -9.07
C LEU A 537 -21.89 11.33 -7.95
N ILE A 538 -20.85 12.14 -8.19
CA ILE A 538 -19.81 12.38 -7.18
C ILE A 538 -20.31 13.30 -6.08
N ASP A 539 -21.00 14.40 -6.43
CA ASP A 539 -21.53 15.33 -5.44
C ASP A 539 -22.63 14.68 -4.58
N ASN A 540 -23.47 13.82 -5.17
CA ASN A 540 -24.41 13.01 -4.40
C ASN A 540 -23.69 12.04 -3.46
N ALA A 541 -22.65 11.35 -3.93
CA ALA A 541 -21.86 10.43 -3.10
C ALA A 541 -21.14 11.16 -1.97
N TYR A 542 -20.67 12.39 -2.19
CA TYR A 542 -20.10 13.25 -1.16
C TYR A 542 -21.17 13.66 -0.13
N ASN A 543 -22.32 14.16 -0.59
CA ASN A 543 -23.40 14.67 0.27
C ASN A 543 -24.18 13.58 1.03
N ARG A 544 -24.33 12.38 0.46
CA ARG A 544 -25.21 11.31 1.00
C ARG A 544 -24.47 10.02 1.33
N GLY A 545 -23.18 9.95 1.05
CA GLY A 545 -22.37 8.75 1.19
C GLY A 545 -22.49 7.83 -0.03
N VAL A 546 -21.37 7.22 -0.42
CA VAL A 546 -21.26 6.44 -1.65
C VAL A 546 -22.13 5.18 -1.67
N PHE A 547 -22.32 4.50 -0.53
CA PHE A 547 -23.12 3.27 -0.48
C PHE A 547 -24.60 3.51 -0.76
N GLY A 548 -25.14 4.68 -0.39
CA GLY A 548 -26.51 5.06 -0.74
C GLY A 548 -26.70 5.23 -2.26
N LEU A 549 -25.67 5.72 -2.96
CA LEU A 549 -25.67 5.78 -4.42
C LEU A 549 -25.60 4.38 -5.04
N LEU A 550 -24.69 3.53 -4.56
CA LEU A 550 -24.49 2.17 -5.10
C LEU A 550 -25.75 1.29 -4.96
N GLN A 551 -26.52 1.46 -3.87
CA GLN A 551 -27.79 0.75 -3.66
C GLN A 551 -28.85 1.03 -4.74
N LYS A 552 -28.71 2.11 -5.51
CA LYS A 552 -29.60 2.42 -6.64
C LYS A 552 -29.28 1.60 -7.90
N ASN A 553 -28.20 0.82 -7.90
CA ASN A 553 -27.78 -0.07 -8.99
C ASN A 553 -27.63 0.62 -10.36
N ILE A 554 -27.34 1.93 -10.35
CA ILE A 554 -27.20 2.79 -11.54
C ILE A 554 -26.11 2.27 -12.48
N PHE A 555 -25.07 1.65 -11.93
CA PHE A 555 -23.94 1.14 -12.72
C PHE A 555 -24.09 -0.32 -13.14
N THR A 556 -25.08 -1.02 -12.59
CA THR A 556 -25.29 -2.46 -12.77
C THR A 556 -26.65 -2.71 -13.41
N THR A 557 -27.66 -3.14 -12.66
CA THR A 557 -28.95 -3.59 -13.22
C THR A 557 -29.77 -2.46 -13.85
N GLU A 558 -29.55 -1.21 -13.44
CA GLU A 558 -30.25 -0.05 -14.03
C GLU A 558 -29.41 0.70 -15.08
N ARG A 559 -28.22 0.19 -15.43
CA ARG A 559 -27.26 0.89 -16.30
C ARG A 559 -27.85 1.32 -17.63
N GLU A 560 -28.53 0.42 -18.33
CA GLU A 560 -29.10 0.70 -19.66
C GLU A 560 -30.09 1.87 -19.63
N LYS A 561 -30.88 2.00 -18.56
CA LYS A 561 -31.79 3.16 -18.39
C LYS A 561 -31.03 4.40 -17.97
N ALA A 562 -30.10 4.26 -17.02
CA ALA A 562 -29.34 5.36 -16.46
C ALA A 562 -28.53 6.11 -17.51
N ILE A 563 -27.82 5.41 -18.39
CA ILE A 563 -27.04 6.05 -19.46
C ILE A 563 -27.93 6.81 -20.46
N GLN A 564 -29.22 6.47 -20.56
CA GLN A 564 -30.17 7.14 -21.44
C GLN A 564 -30.86 8.35 -20.79
N SER A 565 -30.75 8.50 -19.47
CA SER A 565 -31.28 9.66 -18.74
C SER A 565 -30.56 10.93 -19.16
N THR A 566 -31.32 12.01 -19.38
CA THR A 566 -30.78 13.35 -19.61
C THR A 566 -30.68 14.17 -18.31
N ASP A 567 -31.19 13.64 -17.20
CA ASP A 567 -31.17 14.24 -15.88
C ASP A 567 -31.19 13.16 -14.79
N LEU A 568 -30.01 12.61 -14.50
CA LEU A 568 -29.83 11.55 -13.51
C LEU A 568 -30.28 12.00 -12.12
N SER A 569 -30.15 13.29 -11.81
CA SER A 569 -30.57 13.86 -10.53
C SER A 569 -32.06 13.65 -10.31
N LYS A 570 -32.87 13.95 -11.33
CA LYS A 570 -34.31 13.80 -11.27
C LYS A 570 -34.74 12.34 -11.35
N ASP A 571 -34.25 11.60 -12.35
CA ASP A 571 -34.73 10.25 -12.65
C ASP A 571 -34.38 9.25 -11.53
N TYR A 572 -33.25 9.46 -10.84
CA TYR A 572 -32.80 8.61 -9.73
C TYR A 572 -32.89 9.27 -8.35
N GLN A 573 -33.54 10.44 -8.24
CA GLN A 573 -33.73 11.17 -6.98
C GLN A 573 -32.40 11.44 -6.26
N LEU A 574 -31.40 11.94 -7.00
CA LEU A 574 -30.06 12.25 -6.49
C LEU A 574 -29.92 13.70 -6.04
N GLY A 575 -30.99 14.51 -6.08
CA GLY A 575 -30.98 15.94 -5.76
C GLY A 575 -30.42 16.34 -4.38
N GLY A 576 -30.27 15.38 -3.46
CA GLY A 576 -29.70 15.60 -2.13
C GLY A 576 -30.64 16.33 -1.17
N TYR A 577 -30.14 16.66 0.03
CA TYR A 577 -30.93 17.43 1.00
C TYR A 577 -31.17 18.85 0.50
N ALA A 578 -32.41 19.35 0.56
CA ALA A 578 -32.78 20.71 0.14
C ALA A 578 -32.21 21.11 -1.23
N SER A 579 -32.41 20.26 -2.25
CA SER A 579 -32.00 20.51 -3.64
C SER A 579 -30.50 20.85 -3.79
N HIS A 580 -29.62 20.12 -3.10
CA HIS A 580 -28.16 20.28 -3.12
C HIS A 580 -27.59 20.37 -4.52
N ILE A 581 -27.84 19.34 -5.33
CA ILE A 581 -27.32 19.23 -6.69
C ILE A 581 -27.78 20.42 -7.55
N ASP A 582 -29.08 20.73 -7.54
CA ASP A 582 -29.64 21.77 -8.40
C ASP A 582 -29.21 23.18 -7.97
N THR A 583 -29.00 23.39 -6.67
CA THR A 583 -28.49 24.64 -6.12
C THR A 583 -27.06 24.89 -6.62
N ILE A 584 -26.18 23.90 -6.49
CA ILE A 584 -24.78 24.02 -6.92
C ILE A 584 -24.69 24.11 -8.45
N LYS A 585 -25.49 23.35 -9.20
CA LYS A 585 -25.60 23.48 -10.67
C LYS A 585 -25.92 24.92 -11.09
N THR A 586 -26.91 25.54 -10.43
CA THR A 586 -27.30 26.93 -10.70
C THR A 586 -26.15 27.88 -10.42
N ILE A 587 -25.46 27.73 -9.27
CA ILE A 587 -24.31 28.56 -8.91
C ILE A 587 -23.17 28.44 -9.95
N ILE A 588 -22.79 27.21 -10.32
CA ILE A 588 -21.75 26.98 -11.33
C ILE A 588 -22.06 27.69 -12.64
N ASN A 589 -23.29 27.52 -13.15
CA ASN A 589 -23.70 28.11 -14.43
C ASN A 589 -23.68 29.63 -14.43
N GLU A 590 -24.10 30.26 -13.32
CA GLU A 590 -24.15 31.72 -13.24
C GLU A 590 -22.78 32.34 -13.01
N MET A 591 -21.92 31.68 -12.21
CA MET A 591 -20.52 32.09 -12.07
C MET A 591 -19.75 31.97 -13.40
N ASP A 592 -19.95 30.91 -14.17
CA ASP A 592 -19.27 30.65 -15.46
C ASP A 592 -19.70 31.60 -16.59
N LYS A 593 -20.81 32.32 -16.42
CA LYS A 593 -21.29 33.38 -17.34
C LYS A 593 -20.94 34.79 -16.88
N THR A 594 -20.57 34.96 -15.62
CA THR A 594 -20.35 36.29 -15.05
C THR A 594 -19.04 36.86 -15.56
N LYS A 595 -19.13 38.02 -16.23
CA LYS A 595 -17.98 38.69 -16.86
C LYS A 595 -17.57 40.00 -16.19
N ASP A 596 -18.55 40.69 -15.62
CA ASP A 596 -18.39 42.08 -15.16
C ASP A 596 -17.84 42.17 -13.73
N ASN A 597 -17.85 41.04 -13.00
CA ASN A 597 -17.32 40.95 -11.64
C ASN A 597 -16.52 39.65 -11.50
N ILE A 598 -15.24 39.71 -11.85
CA ILE A 598 -14.29 38.60 -11.68
C ILE A 598 -13.47 38.86 -10.44
N TYR A 599 -13.42 37.87 -9.54
CA TYR A 599 -12.62 37.97 -8.33
C TYR A 599 -11.14 38.19 -8.67
N ASP A 600 -10.56 39.18 -8.02
CA ASP A 600 -9.13 39.41 -7.94
C ASP A 600 -8.82 40.08 -6.60
N GLU A 601 -7.60 39.91 -6.11
CA GLU A 601 -7.15 40.44 -4.82
C GLU A 601 -5.65 40.68 -4.86
N LYS A 602 -5.20 41.69 -4.11
CA LYS A 602 -3.76 41.94 -3.95
C LYS A 602 -3.19 41.02 -2.89
N LEU A 603 -2.17 40.25 -3.26
CA LEU A 603 -1.46 39.35 -2.36
C LEU A 603 -0.10 39.94 -2.01
N THR A 604 0.16 40.08 -0.71
CA THR A 604 1.48 40.46 -0.19
C THR A 604 2.36 39.21 -0.03
N LYS A 605 3.67 39.39 0.08
CA LYS A 605 4.60 38.27 0.38
C LYS A 605 4.22 37.55 1.68
N SER A 606 3.78 38.29 2.71
CA SER A 606 3.30 37.70 3.98
C SER A 606 2.05 36.84 3.80
N ASP A 607 1.19 37.14 2.83
CA ASP A 607 0.04 36.29 2.52
C ASP A 607 0.47 34.97 1.89
N ILE A 608 1.49 35.03 1.03
CA ILE A 608 2.10 33.83 0.44
C ILE A 608 2.75 32.96 1.51
N ASP A 609 3.46 33.55 2.47
CA ASP A 609 4.05 32.80 3.59
C ASP A 609 2.99 32.06 4.41
N LYS A 610 1.91 32.74 4.79
CA LYS A 610 0.79 32.12 5.50
C LYS A 610 0.09 31.03 4.69
N TYR A 611 -0.02 31.21 3.37
CA TYR A 611 -0.52 30.17 2.48
C TYR A 611 0.41 28.94 2.49
N LEU A 612 1.73 29.14 2.39
CA LEU A 612 2.70 28.06 2.42
C LEU A 612 2.67 27.32 3.76
N ASP A 613 2.54 28.01 4.89
CA ASP A 613 2.40 27.38 6.21
C ASP A 613 1.21 26.41 6.27
N GLU A 614 0.07 26.82 5.70
CA GLU A 614 -1.14 26.00 5.65
C GLU A 614 -1.03 24.87 4.60
N LEU A 615 -0.35 25.10 3.48
CA LEU A 615 -0.02 24.06 2.49
C LEU A 615 0.92 22.99 3.08
N ARG A 616 1.89 23.39 3.92
CA ARG A 616 2.88 22.47 4.53
C ARG A 616 2.22 21.39 5.39
N LYS A 617 1.02 21.64 5.92
CA LYS A 617 0.22 20.66 6.67
C LYS A 617 -0.07 19.39 5.88
N PHE A 618 -0.10 19.45 4.54
CA PHE A 618 -0.35 18.30 3.67
C PHE A 618 0.92 17.55 3.21
N TYR A 619 2.08 17.98 3.69
CA TYR A 619 3.39 17.42 3.32
C TYR A 619 4.27 17.17 4.56
N GLN A 620 3.64 16.66 5.63
CA GLN A 620 4.30 16.46 6.93
C GLN A 620 5.10 15.16 7.05
N ASN A 621 4.94 14.21 6.12
CA ASN A 621 5.66 12.93 6.14
C ASN A 621 7.10 13.03 5.57
N GLY A 622 7.70 14.22 5.60
CA GLY A 622 9.09 14.44 5.20
C GLY A 622 9.34 14.43 3.69
N THR A 623 8.30 14.53 2.86
CA THR A 623 8.44 14.74 1.41
C THR A 623 7.55 15.91 0.97
N PRO A 624 8.11 17.06 0.56
CA PRO A 624 9.55 17.35 0.51
C PRO A 624 10.15 17.52 1.91
N THR A 625 11.47 17.34 2.01
CA THR A 625 12.26 17.62 3.23
C THR A 625 12.19 19.10 3.61
N ASP A 626 12.60 19.45 4.84
CA ASP A 626 12.60 20.86 5.27
C ASP A 626 13.56 21.72 4.44
N ASP A 627 14.72 21.18 4.03
CA ASP A 627 15.66 21.88 3.16
C ASP A 627 15.07 22.13 1.76
N GLU A 628 14.37 21.15 1.20
CA GLU A 628 13.66 21.31 -0.08
C GLU A 628 12.50 22.29 0.04
N TRP A 629 11.78 22.30 1.16
CA TRP A 629 10.72 23.27 1.43
C TRP A 629 11.28 24.69 1.54
N ASN A 630 12.40 24.87 2.26
CA ASN A 630 13.08 26.16 2.36
C ASN A 630 13.58 26.63 0.98
N ALA A 631 14.13 25.74 0.17
CA ALA A 631 14.52 26.04 -1.21
C ALA A 631 13.34 26.44 -2.09
N MET A 632 12.21 25.74 -1.95
CA MET A 632 10.95 26.08 -2.62
C MET A 632 10.47 27.48 -2.23
N THR A 633 10.39 27.78 -0.93
CA THR A 633 9.95 29.09 -0.43
C THR A 633 10.83 30.21 -0.96
N ASN A 634 12.16 30.01 -1.01
CA ASN A 634 13.09 30.99 -1.58
C ASN A 634 12.80 31.27 -3.06
N ASP A 635 12.53 30.25 -3.87
CA ASP A 635 12.22 30.45 -5.29
C ASP A 635 10.81 31.03 -5.51
N VAL A 636 9.85 30.69 -4.65
CA VAL A 636 8.53 31.33 -4.59
C VAL A 636 8.68 32.83 -4.31
N HIS A 637 9.53 33.22 -3.34
CA HIS A 637 9.79 34.63 -3.04
C HIS A 637 10.46 35.36 -4.20
N LYS A 638 11.42 34.74 -4.90
CA LYS A 638 11.99 35.34 -6.11
C LYS A 638 10.96 35.50 -7.20
N ALA A 639 10.09 34.51 -7.40
CA ALA A 639 9.01 34.60 -8.38
C ALA A 639 8.04 35.73 -8.04
N PHE A 640 7.68 35.86 -6.76
CA PHE A 640 6.88 36.98 -6.24
C PHE A 640 7.56 38.32 -6.55
N ASP A 641 8.86 38.47 -6.27
CA ASP A 641 9.60 39.72 -6.52
C ASP A 641 9.71 40.06 -8.01
N VAL A 642 9.67 39.06 -8.89
CA VAL A 642 9.66 39.28 -10.34
C VAL A 642 8.27 39.71 -10.82
N LEU A 643 7.21 39.03 -10.38
CA LEU A 643 5.84 39.27 -10.82
C LEU A 643 5.28 40.58 -10.24
N SER A 644 5.60 40.92 -8.99
CA SER A 644 5.13 42.15 -8.32
C SER A 644 5.59 43.44 -9.00
N LYS A 645 6.69 43.41 -9.76
CA LYS A 645 7.17 44.56 -10.54
C LYS A 645 6.16 45.04 -11.58
N HIS A 646 5.27 44.17 -12.06
CA HIS A 646 4.20 44.56 -12.97
C HIS A 646 3.21 45.52 -12.30
N TRP A 647 2.91 45.31 -11.01
CA TRP A 647 1.90 46.06 -10.25
C TRP A 647 2.47 47.29 -9.54
N GLY A 648 3.76 47.26 -9.17
CA GLY A 648 4.49 48.42 -8.67
C GLY A 648 4.19 48.83 -7.22
N ASP A 649 3.51 47.98 -6.45
CA ASP A 649 3.11 48.24 -5.06
C ASP A 649 3.46 47.09 -4.10
N ASP A 650 4.49 46.30 -4.45
CA ASP A 650 4.96 45.13 -3.69
C ASP A 650 3.88 44.05 -3.47
N THR A 651 2.88 44.01 -4.35
CA THR A 651 1.86 42.95 -4.39
C THR A 651 1.85 42.22 -5.73
N ILE A 652 1.24 41.03 -5.74
CA ILE A 652 0.87 40.30 -6.95
C ILE A 652 -0.65 40.16 -7.02
N SER A 653 -1.17 39.90 -8.22
CA SER A 653 -2.60 39.59 -8.39
C SER A 653 -2.89 38.13 -8.06
N TYR A 654 -3.95 37.87 -7.30
CA TYR A 654 -4.50 36.52 -7.16
C TYR A 654 -4.88 35.93 -8.52
N ARG A 655 -5.66 36.66 -9.32
CA ARG A 655 -6.20 36.18 -10.60
C ARG A 655 -5.10 35.83 -11.58
N TYR A 656 -4.11 36.70 -11.74
CA TYR A 656 -3.09 36.59 -12.78
C TYR A 656 -1.85 35.81 -12.32
N ASP A 657 -1.39 36.01 -11.08
CA ASP A 657 -0.05 35.59 -10.68
C ASP A 657 -0.01 34.40 -9.73
N PHE A 658 -1.05 34.20 -8.92
CA PHE A 658 -1.03 33.16 -7.90
C PHE A 658 -0.86 31.75 -8.47
N LEU A 659 -1.45 31.46 -9.63
CA LEU A 659 -1.28 30.17 -10.29
C LEU A 659 0.18 29.90 -10.69
N THR A 660 0.90 30.93 -11.11
CA THR A 660 2.34 30.85 -11.43
C THR A 660 3.16 30.63 -10.16
N ILE A 661 2.84 31.32 -9.06
CA ILE A 661 3.45 31.08 -7.75
C ILE A 661 3.24 29.63 -7.31
N LEU A 662 2.02 29.13 -7.41
CA LEU A 662 1.71 27.74 -7.08
C LEU A 662 2.49 26.76 -7.96
N ARG A 663 2.63 27.02 -9.26
CA ARG A 663 3.43 26.18 -10.15
C ARG A 663 4.91 26.18 -9.79
N VAL A 664 5.48 27.32 -9.36
CA VAL A 664 6.84 27.39 -8.83
C VAL A 664 6.98 26.52 -7.58
N ALA A 665 6.01 26.57 -6.66
CA ALA A 665 6.00 25.70 -5.48
C ALA A 665 5.92 24.22 -5.88
N ARG A 666 5.03 23.87 -6.81
CA ARG A 666 4.78 22.50 -7.28
C ARG A 666 5.99 21.81 -7.88
N GLU A 667 6.93 22.54 -8.46
CA GLU A 667 8.17 21.95 -8.98
C GLU A 667 9.02 21.31 -7.87
N TYR A 668 8.85 21.72 -6.61
CA TYR A 668 9.49 21.13 -5.43
C TYR A 668 8.62 20.08 -4.72
N LEU A 669 7.32 20.07 -4.98
CA LEU A 669 6.42 19.06 -4.45
C LEU A 669 6.58 17.72 -5.19
N PRO A 670 6.11 16.60 -4.62
CA PRO A 670 6.20 15.30 -5.27
C PRO A 670 5.57 15.28 -6.67
N ASN A 671 6.30 14.70 -7.64
CA ASN A 671 5.88 14.64 -9.05
C ASN A 671 4.52 13.98 -9.26
N ILE A 672 4.19 12.96 -8.45
CA ILE A 672 2.87 12.34 -8.45
C ILE A 672 1.96 13.20 -7.59
N SER A 673 1.39 14.24 -8.20
CA SER A 673 0.52 15.17 -7.47
C SER A 673 -0.78 14.53 -6.98
N ASN A 674 -1.20 13.37 -7.52
CA ASN A 674 -2.38 12.62 -7.11
C ASN A 674 -2.00 11.13 -6.86
N PRO A 675 -1.47 10.79 -5.67
CA PRO A 675 -1.19 9.40 -5.29
C PRO A 675 -2.46 8.54 -5.39
N ALA A 676 -2.28 7.22 -5.53
CA ALA A 676 -3.40 6.30 -5.49
C ALA A 676 -3.89 6.18 -4.04
N PRO A 677 -5.21 6.24 -3.77
CA PRO A 677 -5.72 5.85 -2.46
C PRO A 677 -5.34 4.39 -2.16
N SER A 678 -4.96 4.12 -0.91
CA SER A 678 -4.48 2.80 -0.49
C SER A 678 -4.78 2.52 0.98
N GLY A 679 -4.08 1.56 1.60
CA GLY A 679 -4.38 1.09 2.96
C GLY A 679 -5.52 0.05 3.06
N ALA A 680 -5.63 -0.57 4.24
CA ALA A 680 -6.57 -1.67 4.48
C ALA A 680 -8.04 -1.24 4.30
N SER A 681 -8.39 -0.05 4.80
CA SER A 681 -9.77 0.46 4.69
C SER A 681 -10.20 0.66 3.24
N TRP A 682 -9.30 1.15 2.38
CA TRP A 682 -9.56 1.28 0.94
C TRP A 682 -9.83 -0.08 0.28
N VAL A 683 -8.94 -1.05 0.54
CA VAL A 683 -9.08 -2.42 0.00
C VAL A 683 -10.43 -3.01 0.41
N ASP A 684 -10.81 -2.89 1.67
CA ASP A 684 -12.05 -3.45 2.21
C ASP A 684 -13.29 -2.78 1.63
N GLN A 685 -13.31 -1.44 1.55
CA GLN A 685 -14.45 -0.70 1.03
C GLN A 685 -14.65 -0.95 -0.47
N VAL A 686 -13.60 -0.88 -1.28
CA VAL A 686 -13.70 -1.15 -2.72
C VAL A 686 -14.07 -2.62 -2.97
N SER A 687 -13.47 -3.56 -2.22
CA SER A 687 -13.82 -4.98 -2.33
C SER A 687 -15.28 -5.24 -1.94
N SER A 688 -15.79 -4.55 -0.91
CA SER A 688 -17.17 -4.69 -0.46
C SER A 688 -18.16 -4.05 -1.44
N ALA A 689 -17.82 -2.89 -2.00
CA ALA A 689 -18.63 -2.23 -3.02
C ALA A 689 -18.66 -2.98 -4.37
N ASN A 690 -17.64 -3.82 -4.64
CA ASN A 690 -17.58 -4.65 -5.83
C ASN A 690 -18.29 -6.02 -5.69
N LYS A 691 -18.75 -6.39 -4.49
CA LYS A 691 -19.61 -7.57 -4.30
C LYS A 691 -20.98 -7.32 -4.90
#